data_AF-A0A918WVB2-F1
#
_entry.id   AF-A0A918WVB2-F1
#
_cell.length_a   1.000
_cell.length_b   1.000
_cell.length_c   1.000
_cell.angle_alpha   90.00
_cell.angle_beta   90.00
_cell.angle_gamma   90.00
#
_symmetry.space_group_name_H-M   'P 1'
#
loop_
_entity.id
_entity.type
_entity.pdbx_description
1 polymer ?
#
loop_
_entity_poly.entity_id
_entity_poly.type
_entity_poly.pdbx_seq_one_letter_code
_entity_poly.pdbx_strand_id
1 'polypeptide(L)'
;MTIPRRTLLTTALAAGAVTALPGPAAAEEAEPEPKPLQPYASYWFPDSFPEGREPDPGATWRSLKAWRAADDPDLPFNTSTVPLDPRRRFTPTPTNPTARPDQARLSALVSFGPTARNPSQGSPTADYYALTHWAYLEELVFWGGSSGEGIVLAPNAPVVDAAHRHGVRVLGNVFLPPVAYGGSLQWTRDLVQRDALGRFPLAAKLIEVARTYGFDGWFLNGETDAAGDRQLAADLVEFVRSLRRAAPDLSITWYDAFNTEGHVGWQGALNDLNAPYFRHSRSLFVDFRWTPAKLAESAAYARRMGRSPYELMAGVDVEANGWNTREDWDAIVPATRDHVTGIGLYRPEWTLHSLPAATRTPTQFHARDDQFWTGERTDPTAPSGPGNWRPAAQYLADRSTVTTLPFATTFNTGHGEGWYEDGRRTGDSGWNQLGLQDVLPSRRWEVRTRGARPQVGFAFDAAWRGGSSVLVSGDLAAASPAELDLYRTRFQSRRAEVVLTYRQEEGSAAVEATFTDASGTVHVLPLHPQRTTNGWTTSRARLPRTDVHALGVRLSGSGGPVVWRLGALAVYEHPAAPPQPPAQVRITGRRLTGPGVAELRLRWRPVPGARHYEVHQLLVDGTRRFLGGTASAAYYLPAVRRGADGTSRTTLEVRAVSALHASSRPSPVTLSW
;
A
#
# COMPACT_ATOMS: atom_id res chain seq x y z
N MET A 1 -0.37 -57.90 -10.66
CA MET A 1 0.34 -59.19 -10.74
C MET A 1 -0.09 -59.90 -12.01
N THR A 2 0.90 -60.29 -12.83
CA THR A 2 0.86 -61.31 -13.90
C THR A 2 -0.09 -61.13 -15.11
N ILE A 3 0.54 -60.77 -16.23
CA ILE A 3 0.11 -61.01 -17.63
C ILE A 3 0.35 -62.50 -17.98
N PRO A 4 -0.41 -63.09 -18.93
CA PRO A 4 0.22 -63.73 -20.09
C PRO A 4 -0.53 -63.39 -21.41
N ARG A 5 0.15 -62.76 -22.38
CA ARG A 5 0.81 -63.33 -23.59
C ARG A 5 -0.15 -63.92 -24.65
N ARG A 6 -0.26 -63.13 -25.74
CA ARG A 6 -0.48 -63.40 -27.19
C ARG A 6 -0.50 -64.89 -27.62
N THR A 7 -1.27 -65.31 -28.64
CA THR A 7 -0.87 -65.18 -30.07
C THR A 7 -1.91 -65.75 -31.07
N LEU A 8 -2.06 -65.06 -32.23
CA LEU A 8 -2.46 -65.46 -33.61
C LEU A 8 -3.83 -66.09 -33.96
N LEU A 9 -4.51 -65.47 -34.95
CA LEU A 9 -4.92 -66.16 -36.19
C LEU A 9 -5.13 -65.18 -37.37
N THR A 10 -4.37 -65.46 -38.43
CA THR A 10 -4.44 -65.03 -39.84
C THR A 10 -5.79 -65.44 -40.48
N THR A 11 -6.40 -64.86 -41.53
CA THR A 11 -6.03 -64.49 -42.92
C THR A 11 -7.32 -63.87 -43.52
N ALA A 12 -7.33 -62.91 -44.46
CA ALA A 12 -7.22 -63.20 -45.89
C ALA A 12 -7.22 -61.90 -46.75
N LEU A 13 -6.62 -62.05 -47.93
CA LEU A 13 -6.31 -61.05 -48.96
C LEU A 13 -7.54 -60.43 -49.65
N ALA A 14 -7.41 -59.14 -50.02
CA ALA A 14 -7.80 -58.63 -51.33
C ALA A 14 -6.93 -57.42 -51.69
N ALA A 15 -6.28 -57.50 -52.85
CA ALA A 15 -5.44 -56.46 -53.43
C ALA A 15 -6.26 -55.54 -54.34
N GLY A 16 -5.90 -54.25 -54.36
CA GLY A 16 -6.00 -53.42 -55.56
C GLY A 16 -6.91 -52.19 -55.48
N ALA A 17 -6.35 -51.06 -55.03
CA ALA A 17 -6.36 -49.78 -55.78
C ALA A 17 -5.58 -48.73 -54.96
N VAL A 18 -4.51 -48.19 -55.53
CA VAL A 18 -3.75 -47.08 -54.96
C VAL A 18 -4.57 -45.80 -55.14
N THR A 19 -5.14 -45.30 -54.05
CA THR A 19 -5.49 -43.89 -53.91
C THR A 19 -4.42 -43.24 -53.03
N ALA A 20 -3.76 -42.21 -53.57
CA ALA A 20 -2.80 -41.42 -52.82
C ALA A 20 -3.52 -40.79 -51.60
N LEU A 21 -3.13 -41.21 -50.40
CA LEU A 21 -3.52 -40.55 -49.16
C LEU A 21 -2.96 -39.11 -49.19
N PRO A 22 -3.73 -38.09 -48.77
CA PRO A 22 -3.17 -36.77 -48.56
C PRO A 22 -2.07 -36.89 -47.49
N GLY A 23 -0.89 -36.35 -47.78
CA GLY A 23 0.20 -36.26 -46.81
C GLY A 23 -0.27 -35.58 -45.52
N PRO A 24 0.38 -35.85 -44.37
CA PRO A 24 0.03 -35.18 -43.14
C PRO A 24 0.06 -33.68 -43.40
N ALA A 25 -1.09 -33.02 -43.24
CA ALA A 25 -1.15 -31.57 -43.20
C ALA A 25 -0.11 -31.15 -42.17
N ALA A 26 0.86 -30.35 -42.60
CA ALA A 26 1.76 -29.66 -41.68
C ALA A 26 0.85 -29.02 -40.64
N ALA A 27 0.98 -29.45 -39.38
CA ALA A 27 0.37 -28.74 -38.29
C ALA A 27 0.90 -27.31 -38.40
N GLU A 28 0.03 -26.37 -38.78
CA GLU A 28 0.32 -24.95 -38.59
C GLU A 28 0.74 -24.83 -37.14
N GLU A 29 2.02 -24.50 -36.91
CA GLU A 29 2.48 -24.04 -35.62
C GLU A 29 1.53 -22.90 -35.24
N ALA A 30 0.66 -23.16 -34.27
CA ALA A 30 -0.24 -22.15 -33.75
C ALA A 30 0.62 -20.93 -33.41
N GLU A 31 0.31 -19.79 -34.02
CA GLU A 31 1.03 -18.55 -33.72
C GLU A 31 1.08 -18.39 -32.19
N PRO A 32 2.25 -18.11 -31.60
CA PRO A 32 2.38 -18.01 -30.16
C PRO A 32 1.38 -16.98 -29.66
N GLU A 33 0.55 -17.35 -28.67
CA GLU A 33 -0.44 -16.43 -28.12
C GLU A 33 0.23 -15.09 -27.77
N PRO A 34 -0.34 -13.95 -28.19
CA PRO A 34 0.26 -12.66 -27.92
C PRO A 34 0.38 -12.47 -26.40
N LYS A 35 1.61 -12.17 -25.95
CA LYS A 35 1.96 -11.98 -24.54
C LYS A 35 0.96 -11.03 -23.85
N PRO A 36 0.45 -11.37 -22.65
CA PRO A 36 -0.39 -10.48 -21.87
C PRO A 36 0.29 -9.12 -21.64
N LEU A 37 -0.49 -8.03 -21.72
CA LEU A 37 -0.02 -6.67 -21.52
C LEU A 37 -0.04 -6.24 -20.05
N GLN A 38 -0.60 -7.02 -19.13
CA GLN A 38 -0.64 -6.67 -17.71
C GLN A 38 0.79 -6.48 -17.15
N PRO A 39 1.14 -5.27 -16.67
CA PRO A 39 2.38 -5.09 -15.93
C PRO A 39 2.22 -5.62 -14.50
N TYR A 40 3.30 -6.19 -13.96
CA TYR A 40 3.37 -6.68 -12.60
C TYR A 40 4.53 -6.04 -11.83
N ALA A 41 4.45 -6.03 -10.49
CA ALA A 41 5.56 -5.67 -9.62
C ALA A 41 6.80 -6.49 -9.99
N SER A 42 7.94 -5.83 -10.06
CA SER A 42 9.15 -6.48 -10.55
C SER A 42 9.77 -7.36 -9.47
N TYR A 43 10.14 -8.58 -9.87
CA TYR A 43 10.88 -9.52 -9.06
C TYR A 43 12.03 -10.13 -9.86
N TRP A 44 13.03 -10.64 -9.15
CA TRP A 44 14.24 -11.21 -9.75
C TRP A 44 14.85 -12.33 -8.90
N PHE A 45 15.73 -13.09 -9.54
CA PHE A 45 16.79 -13.84 -8.88
C PHE A 45 18.10 -13.05 -8.97
N PRO A 46 19.08 -13.25 -8.06
CA PRO A 46 20.36 -12.55 -8.07
C PRO A 46 21.08 -12.65 -9.42
N ASP A 47 21.34 -13.88 -9.85
CA ASP A 47 21.86 -14.19 -11.19
C ASP A 47 21.49 -15.61 -11.62
N SER A 48 21.66 -16.63 -10.78
CA SER A 48 21.40 -18.03 -11.15
C SER A 48 19.96 -18.51 -10.91
N PHE A 49 19.56 -19.56 -11.64
CA PHE A 49 18.39 -20.40 -11.32
C PHE A 49 18.84 -21.86 -11.17
N PRO A 50 18.24 -22.67 -10.29
CA PRO A 50 18.60 -24.07 -10.15
C PRO A 50 18.46 -24.85 -11.47
N GLU A 51 19.51 -25.56 -11.86
CA GLU A 51 19.51 -26.39 -13.07
C GLU A 51 18.42 -27.49 -12.98
N GLY A 52 17.74 -27.73 -14.11
CA GLY A 52 16.66 -28.72 -14.18
C GLY A 52 15.36 -28.33 -13.46
N ARG A 53 15.22 -27.08 -13.00
CA ARG A 53 13.96 -26.53 -12.50
C ARG A 53 13.40 -25.47 -13.44
N GLU A 54 12.09 -25.28 -13.36
CA GLU A 54 11.39 -24.15 -13.98
C GLU A 54 10.81 -23.25 -12.87
N PRO A 55 10.64 -21.94 -13.13
CA PRO A 55 9.86 -21.08 -12.25
C PRO A 55 8.44 -21.62 -12.05
N ASP A 56 7.82 -21.28 -10.92
CA ASP A 56 6.43 -21.66 -10.64
C ASP A 56 5.48 -21.17 -11.75
N PRO A 57 4.33 -21.84 -11.98
CA PRO A 57 3.38 -21.43 -13.00
C PRO A 57 3.04 -19.94 -12.92
N GLY A 58 3.29 -19.22 -14.02
CA GLY A 58 3.08 -17.78 -14.18
C GLY A 58 4.13 -16.89 -13.51
N ALA A 59 5.27 -17.46 -13.09
CA ALA A 59 6.50 -16.73 -12.81
C ALA A 59 7.45 -16.78 -14.03
N THR A 60 8.46 -15.93 -14.05
CA THR A 60 9.47 -15.89 -15.11
C THR A 60 10.82 -15.60 -14.47
N TRP A 61 11.82 -16.40 -14.81
CA TRP A 61 13.17 -16.14 -14.33
C TRP A 61 13.70 -14.82 -14.91
N ARG A 62 14.24 -13.97 -14.03
CA ARG A 62 14.83 -12.67 -14.37
C ARG A 62 16.09 -12.48 -13.53
N SER A 63 17.23 -12.25 -14.17
CA SER A 63 18.49 -11.93 -13.47
C SER A 63 18.52 -10.45 -13.08
N LEU A 64 18.68 -10.16 -11.78
CA LEU A 64 18.87 -8.81 -11.27
C LEU A 64 20.19 -8.22 -11.77
N LYS A 65 21.24 -9.04 -11.88
CA LYS A 65 22.54 -8.64 -12.42
C LYS A 65 22.44 -8.09 -13.84
N ALA A 66 21.57 -8.69 -14.65
CA ALA A 66 21.33 -8.29 -16.04
C ALA A 66 20.28 -7.17 -16.21
N TRP A 67 19.50 -6.85 -15.16
CA TRP A 67 18.44 -5.85 -15.26
C TRP A 67 18.99 -4.46 -15.63
N ARG A 68 18.31 -3.78 -16.54
CA ARG A 68 18.57 -2.38 -16.93
C ARG A 68 17.25 -1.65 -17.06
N ALA A 69 17.18 -0.44 -16.51
CA ALA A 69 15.98 0.39 -16.59
C ALA A 69 15.51 0.66 -18.03
N ALA A 70 16.45 0.80 -18.98
CA ALA A 70 16.15 1.08 -20.38
C ALA A 70 15.42 -0.07 -21.10
N ASP A 71 15.59 -1.30 -20.61
CA ASP A 71 15.08 -2.51 -21.26
C ASP A 71 13.79 -3.03 -20.58
N ASP A 72 13.33 -2.37 -19.50
CA ASP A 72 12.16 -2.78 -18.74
C ASP A 72 10.87 -2.10 -19.28
N PRO A 73 10.00 -2.84 -20.00
CA PRO A 73 8.79 -2.27 -20.58
C PRO A 73 7.71 -1.97 -19.53
N ASP A 74 7.83 -2.51 -18.32
CA ASP A 74 6.89 -2.35 -17.22
C ASP A 74 7.32 -1.22 -16.27
N LEU A 75 8.56 -0.74 -16.38
CA LEU A 75 9.09 0.34 -15.54
C LEU A 75 8.17 1.57 -15.45
N PRO A 76 7.59 2.11 -16.54
CA PRO A 76 6.68 3.26 -16.44
C PRO A 76 5.43 3.01 -15.58
N PHE A 77 5.01 1.74 -15.43
CA PHE A 77 3.85 1.33 -14.63
C PHE A 77 4.24 1.01 -13.17
N ASN A 78 5.51 0.67 -12.93
CA ASN A 78 6.06 0.29 -11.63
C ASN A 78 6.79 1.43 -10.89
N THR A 79 7.00 2.59 -11.52
CA THR A 79 7.70 3.73 -10.91
C THR A 79 6.75 4.58 -10.06
N SER A 80 7.08 4.76 -8.78
CA SER A 80 6.40 5.70 -7.89
C SER A 80 6.62 7.14 -8.35
N THR A 81 5.61 7.98 -8.17
CA THR A 81 5.65 9.40 -8.58
C THR A 81 5.43 10.36 -7.42
N VAL A 82 5.09 9.84 -6.23
CA VAL A 82 4.98 10.63 -5.00
C VAL A 82 6.29 10.53 -4.24
N PRO A 83 7.07 11.61 -4.09
CA PRO A 83 8.32 11.56 -3.32
C PRO A 83 8.05 11.51 -1.81
N LEU A 84 8.89 10.78 -1.08
CA LEU A 84 8.93 10.86 0.38
C LEU A 84 9.51 12.22 0.82
N ASP A 85 8.78 12.94 1.67
CA ASP A 85 9.27 14.17 2.32
C ASP A 85 9.16 14.04 3.85
N PRO A 86 10.22 13.55 4.52
CA PRO A 86 10.20 13.38 5.97
C PRO A 86 9.97 14.68 6.75
N ARG A 87 10.24 15.85 6.15
CA ARG A 87 10.08 17.16 6.81
C ARG A 87 8.62 17.56 6.97
N ARG A 88 7.73 16.96 6.17
CA ARG A 88 6.28 17.19 6.26
C ARG A 88 5.63 16.33 7.33
N ARG A 89 6.30 15.28 7.82
CA ARG A 89 5.76 14.37 8.82
C ARG A 89 6.07 14.90 10.22
N PHE A 90 5.05 15.00 11.06
CA PHE A 90 5.20 15.42 12.46
C PHE A 90 4.32 14.58 13.39
N THR A 91 4.70 14.56 14.66
CA THR A 91 3.96 13.88 15.74
C THR A 91 3.17 14.92 16.53
N PRO A 92 1.82 14.94 16.46
CA PRO A 92 0.99 15.77 17.32
C PRO A 92 1.05 15.33 18.78
N THR A 93 0.55 16.17 19.69
CA THR A 93 0.35 15.77 21.10
C THR A 93 -0.52 14.51 21.15
N PRO A 94 -0.08 13.41 21.77
CA PRO A 94 -0.85 12.17 21.81
C PRO A 94 -2.23 12.38 22.41
N THR A 95 -3.24 11.68 21.89
CA THR A 95 -4.62 11.82 22.36
C THR A 95 -4.94 10.99 23.60
N ASN A 96 -4.04 10.09 24.01
CA ASN A 96 -4.14 9.28 25.22
C ASN A 96 -2.80 9.34 25.98
N PRO A 97 -2.80 9.13 27.31
CA PRO A 97 -1.62 9.29 28.14
C PRO A 97 -0.64 8.10 28.06
N THR A 98 -1.00 6.99 27.40
CA THR A 98 -0.14 5.80 27.28
C THR A 98 0.71 5.81 26.01
N ALA A 99 0.27 6.51 24.97
CA ALA A 99 1.03 6.71 23.74
C ALA A 99 2.30 7.54 23.98
N ARG A 100 3.39 7.16 23.32
CA ARG A 100 4.70 7.82 23.42
C ARG A 100 5.11 8.40 22.07
N PRO A 101 5.44 9.70 21.96
CA PRO A 101 5.76 10.35 20.67
C PRO A 101 7.16 10.02 20.13
N ASP A 102 8.13 9.82 21.01
CA ASP A 102 9.54 9.64 20.66
C ASP A 102 10.11 8.29 21.13
N GLN A 103 9.24 7.34 21.45
CA GLN A 103 9.63 5.99 21.86
C GLN A 103 9.04 4.94 20.93
N ALA A 104 9.82 3.88 20.68
CA ALA A 104 9.53 2.80 19.75
C ALA A 104 9.33 3.26 18.29
N ARG A 105 9.43 2.29 17.38
CA ARG A 105 9.09 2.38 15.96
C ARG A 105 8.25 1.16 15.62
N LEU A 106 7.45 1.24 14.56
CA LEU A 106 6.67 0.10 14.07
C LEU A 106 7.01 -0.17 12.61
N SER A 107 7.48 -1.37 12.34
CA SER A 107 7.64 -1.92 10.99
C SER A 107 6.51 -2.92 10.73
N ALA A 108 5.87 -2.85 9.57
CA ALA A 108 4.84 -3.79 9.14
C ALA A 108 5.31 -4.54 7.90
N LEU A 109 5.37 -5.88 7.97
CA LEU A 109 5.67 -6.76 6.84
C LEU A 109 4.36 -7.21 6.21
N VAL A 110 4.02 -6.67 5.04
CA VAL A 110 2.70 -6.79 4.43
C VAL A 110 2.78 -7.48 3.08
N SER A 111 2.04 -8.58 2.90
CA SER A 111 1.86 -9.20 1.59
C SER A 111 0.66 -8.60 0.88
N PHE A 112 0.90 -7.77 -0.13
CA PHE A 112 -0.17 -7.17 -0.96
C PHE A 112 -0.66 -8.09 -2.09
N GLY A 113 -0.07 -9.27 -2.23
CA GLY A 113 -0.33 -10.24 -3.28
C GLY A 113 0.85 -11.20 -3.45
N PRO A 114 0.74 -12.21 -4.34
CA PRO A 114 1.84 -13.13 -4.61
C PRO A 114 3.07 -12.41 -5.19
N THR A 115 4.25 -13.03 -5.17
CA THR A 115 5.48 -12.41 -5.69
C THR A 115 5.37 -12.19 -7.19
N ALA A 116 5.02 -13.25 -7.91
CA ALA A 116 4.67 -13.17 -9.31
C ALA A 116 3.21 -12.73 -9.44
N ARG A 117 2.88 -12.07 -10.55
CA ARG A 117 1.52 -11.62 -10.85
C ARG A 117 0.92 -10.61 -9.85
N ASN A 118 1.72 -9.96 -9.01
CA ASN A 118 1.28 -8.79 -8.24
C ASN A 118 1.04 -7.60 -9.20
N PRO A 119 -0.19 -7.12 -9.42
CA PRO A 119 -0.43 -6.06 -10.40
C PRO A 119 0.31 -4.77 -10.07
N SER A 120 1.00 -4.19 -11.05
CA SER A 120 1.75 -2.93 -10.85
C SER A 120 0.87 -1.77 -10.41
N GLN A 121 -0.41 -1.78 -10.80
CA GLN A 121 -1.30 -0.61 -10.72
C GLN A 121 -2.71 -1.01 -10.26
N GLY A 122 -2.77 -1.91 -9.27
CA GLY A 122 -4.03 -2.38 -8.71
C GLY A 122 -4.81 -3.28 -9.66
N SER A 123 -6.06 -3.57 -9.32
CA SER A 123 -6.88 -4.55 -10.03
C SER A 123 -8.40 -4.23 -9.96
N PRO A 124 -9.24 -4.84 -10.82
CA PRO A 124 -10.67 -4.58 -10.87
C PRO A 124 -11.45 -5.34 -9.77
N THR A 125 -11.02 -5.20 -8.52
CA THR A 125 -11.72 -5.70 -7.33
C THR A 125 -11.57 -4.73 -6.17
N ALA A 126 -12.63 -4.58 -5.36
CA ALA A 126 -12.57 -3.81 -4.11
C ALA A 126 -11.97 -4.63 -2.95
N ASP A 127 -11.73 -5.92 -3.19
CA ASP A 127 -11.20 -6.84 -2.21
C ASP A 127 -9.67 -6.74 -2.14
N TYR A 128 -9.18 -5.77 -1.38
CA TYR A 128 -7.76 -5.44 -1.29
C TYR A 128 -7.40 -4.92 0.09
N TYR A 129 -6.14 -5.13 0.51
CA TYR A 129 -5.63 -4.60 1.77
C TYR A 129 -5.29 -3.12 1.61
N ALA A 130 -6.32 -2.28 1.59
CA ALA A 130 -6.15 -0.84 1.49
C ALA A 130 -5.80 -0.25 2.85
N LEU A 131 -4.57 -0.47 3.33
CA LEU A 131 -4.08 0.04 4.61
C LEU A 131 -4.32 1.53 4.76
N THR A 132 -4.83 1.95 5.92
CA THR A 132 -5.14 3.36 6.23
C THR A 132 -4.46 3.87 7.50
N HIS A 133 -3.80 3.00 8.28
CA HIS A 133 -3.21 3.31 9.59
C HIS A 133 -1.74 3.77 9.53
N TRP A 134 -1.35 4.44 8.43
CA TRP A 134 0.01 4.95 8.18
C TRP A 134 0.57 5.85 9.29
N ALA A 135 -0.29 6.47 10.10
CA ALA A 135 0.09 7.32 11.22
C ALA A 135 1.01 6.61 12.23
N TYR A 136 0.84 5.29 12.42
CA TYR A 136 1.60 4.53 13.40
C TYR A 136 2.88 3.90 12.83
N LEU A 137 2.97 3.69 11.52
CA LEU A 137 4.09 3.00 10.89
C LEU A 137 5.32 3.92 10.77
N GLU A 138 6.51 3.41 11.04
CA GLU A 138 7.77 4.06 10.63
C GLU A 138 8.14 3.63 9.21
N GLU A 139 8.03 2.33 8.94
CA GLU A 139 8.31 1.71 7.66
C GLU A 139 7.32 0.59 7.37
N LEU A 140 7.11 0.33 6.08
CA LEU A 140 6.40 -0.82 5.56
C LEU A 140 7.39 -1.66 4.74
N VAL A 141 7.41 -2.96 4.97
CA VAL A 141 8.12 -3.92 4.12
C VAL A 141 7.10 -4.54 3.19
N PHE A 142 7.31 -4.39 1.89
CA PHE A 142 6.50 -5.05 0.86
C PHE A 142 6.90 -6.52 0.81
N TRP A 143 6.19 -7.32 1.60
CA TRP A 143 6.54 -8.70 1.87
C TRP A 143 6.16 -9.60 0.69
N GLY A 144 7.07 -10.54 0.40
CA GLY A 144 6.94 -11.51 -0.67
C GLY A 144 8.31 -12.06 -1.04
N GLY A 145 8.38 -12.78 -2.14
CA GLY A 145 9.56 -13.56 -2.51
C GLY A 145 9.36 -15.03 -2.20
N SER A 146 9.75 -15.88 -3.13
CA SER A 146 9.70 -17.33 -3.00
C SER A 146 10.76 -17.97 -3.92
N SER A 147 11.14 -19.21 -3.62
CA SER A 147 12.12 -19.95 -4.43
C SER A 147 11.64 -20.21 -5.86
N GLY A 148 10.33 -20.33 -6.07
CA GLY A 148 9.72 -20.59 -7.38
C GLY A 148 9.38 -19.34 -8.18
N GLU A 149 9.11 -18.21 -7.54
CA GLU A 149 8.73 -16.98 -8.24
C GLU A 149 9.91 -16.02 -8.44
N GLY A 150 10.72 -15.80 -7.40
CA GLY A 150 11.76 -14.79 -7.35
C GLY A 150 12.05 -14.39 -5.92
N ILE A 151 13.30 -14.07 -5.59
CA ILE A 151 13.73 -13.82 -4.21
C ILE A 151 14.09 -12.36 -3.93
N VAL A 152 14.13 -11.52 -4.96
CA VAL A 152 14.24 -10.06 -4.82
C VAL A 152 12.95 -9.46 -5.36
N LEU A 153 12.17 -8.78 -4.51
CA LEU A 153 10.88 -8.20 -4.87
C LEU A 153 10.89 -6.69 -4.62
N ALA A 154 10.69 -5.90 -5.68
CA ALA A 154 10.44 -4.47 -5.56
C ALA A 154 8.95 -4.21 -5.26
N PRO A 155 8.63 -3.19 -4.43
CA PRO A 155 7.24 -2.81 -4.18
C PRO A 155 6.58 -2.27 -5.45
N ASN A 156 5.26 -2.47 -5.57
CA ASN A 156 4.50 -1.79 -6.62
C ASN A 156 4.36 -0.28 -6.32
N ALA A 157 4.29 0.54 -7.38
CA ALA A 157 4.19 1.99 -7.25
C ALA A 157 3.00 2.48 -6.39
N PRO A 158 1.79 1.90 -6.47
CA PRO A 158 0.64 2.33 -5.69
C PRO A 158 0.86 2.29 -4.17
N VAL A 159 1.51 1.25 -3.66
CA VAL A 159 1.83 1.15 -2.22
C VAL A 159 2.85 2.22 -1.82
N VAL A 160 3.89 2.43 -2.63
CA VAL A 160 4.91 3.46 -2.40
C VAL A 160 4.28 4.85 -2.43
N ASP A 161 3.44 5.13 -3.43
CA ASP A 161 2.75 6.41 -3.58
C ASP A 161 1.86 6.73 -2.36
N ALA A 162 1.11 5.74 -1.87
CA ALA A 162 0.28 5.88 -0.68
C ALA A 162 1.12 6.11 0.58
N ALA A 163 2.15 5.30 0.81
CA ALA A 163 3.02 5.40 1.97
C ALA A 163 3.76 6.74 2.01
N HIS A 164 4.33 7.19 0.89
CA HIS A 164 5.06 8.45 0.77
C HIS A 164 4.16 9.66 1.02
N ARG A 165 2.90 9.62 0.57
CA ARG A 165 1.90 10.67 0.87
C ARG A 165 1.65 10.82 2.38
N HIS A 166 1.83 9.73 3.14
CA HIS A 166 1.74 9.69 4.60
C HIS A 166 3.10 9.76 5.32
N GLY A 167 4.20 9.94 4.58
CA GLY A 167 5.55 10.06 5.14
C GLY A 167 6.14 8.75 5.66
N VAL A 168 5.64 7.60 5.21
CA VAL A 168 6.11 6.26 5.61
C VAL A 168 7.06 5.71 4.56
N ARG A 169 8.17 5.11 5.00
CA ARG A 169 9.14 4.46 4.10
C ARG A 169 8.62 3.12 3.61
N VAL A 170 8.95 2.74 2.37
CA VAL A 170 8.65 1.42 1.82
C VAL A 170 9.92 0.69 1.43
N LEU A 171 10.10 -0.52 1.97
CA LEU A 171 11.21 -1.40 1.63
C LEU A 171 10.72 -2.50 0.68
N GLY A 172 11.53 -2.82 -0.34
CA GLY A 172 11.43 -4.09 -1.04
C GLY A 172 11.95 -5.24 -0.17
N ASN A 173 11.83 -6.47 -0.67
CA ASN A 173 12.29 -7.66 0.05
C ASN A 173 13.38 -8.41 -0.72
N VAL A 174 14.43 -8.84 0.00
CA VAL A 174 15.40 -9.83 -0.46
C VAL A 174 15.29 -11.03 0.47
N PHE A 175 14.65 -12.10 0.00
CA PHE A 175 14.36 -13.29 0.79
C PHE A 175 15.16 -14.49 0.32
N LEU A 176 16.17 -14.89 1.09
CA LEU A 176 16.94 -16.11 0.87
C LEU A 176 16.19 -17.27 1.55
N PRO A 177 15.41 -18.10 0.85
CA PRO A 177 14.43 -18.97 1.50
C PRO A 177 15.06 -20.10 2.31
N PRO A 178 14.36 -20.70 3.29
CA PRO A 178 14.78 -21.96 3.89
C PRO A 178 14.95 -23.06 2.85
N VAL A 179 15.93 -23.95 3.07
CA VAL A 179 16.17 -25.11 2.21
C VAL A 179 14.91 -25.98 2.09
N ALA A 180 14.14 -26.12 3.18
CA ALA A 180 12.87 -26.85 3.20
C ALA A 180 11.81 -26.28 2.22
N TYR A 181 11.92 -25.00 1.86
CA TYR A 181 11.05 -24.33 0.88
C TYR A 181 11.77 -24.04 -0.43
N GLY A 182 12.79 -24.85 -0.78
CA GLY A 182 13.50 -24.75 -2.05
C GLY A 182 14.59 -23.67 -2.10
N GLY A 183 15.00 -23.13 -0.94
CA GLY A 183 16.14 -22.23 -0.82
C GLY A 183 17.43 -22.82 -1.40
N SER A 184 18.22 -21.98 -2.08
CA SER A 184 19.49 -22.36 -2.69
C SER A 184 20.61 -21.47 -2.17
N LEU A 185 21.65 -22.10 -1.59
CA LEU A 185 22.84 -21.39 -1.10
C LEU A 185 23.59 -20.66 -2.23
N GLN A 186 23.40 -21.09 -3.49
CA GLN A 186 23.97 -20.41 -4.65
C GLN A 186 23.49 -18.96 -4.74
N TRP A 187 22.23 -18.67 -4.39
CA TRP A 187 21.71 -17.31 -4.41
C TRP A 187 22.39 -16.40 -3.39
N THR A 188 22.73 -16.92 -2.20
CA THR A 188 23.53 -16.19 -1.20
C THR A 188 24.93 -15.90 -1.76
N ARG A 189 25.56 -16.88 -2.43
CA ARG A 189 26.87 -16.71 -3.08
C ARG A 189 26.84 -15.69 -4.22
N ASP A 190 25.78 -15.70 -5.03
CA ASP A 190 25.60 -14.74 -6.11
C ASP A 190 25.51 -13.31 -5.56
N LEU A 191 24.71 -13.09 -4.50
CA LEU A 191 24.56 -11.78 -3.85
C LEU A 191 25.91 -11.19 -3.41
N VAL A 192 26.76 -12.01 -2.79
CA VAL A 192 28.04 -11.57 -2.24
C VAL A 192 29.20 -11.66 -3.24
N GLN A 193 28.93 -12.01 -4.50
CA GLN A 193 29.98 -12.07 -5.51
C GLN A 193 30.63 -10.70 -5.70
N ARG A 194 31.97 -10.67 -5.67
CA ARG A 194 32.76 -9.45 -5.91
C ARG A 194 33.24 -9.40 -7.36
N ASP A 195 33.33 -8.19 -7.91
CA ASP A 195 34.03 -7.96 -9.18
C ASP A 195 35.55 -7.90 -8.99
N ALA A 196 36.29 -7.73 -10.08
CA ALA A 196 37.77 -7.63 -10.06
C ALA A 196 38.30 -6.44 -9.23
N LEU A 197 37.45 -5.47 -8.88
CA LEU A 197 37.78 -4.32 -8.02
C LEU A 197 37.33 -4.53 -6.57
N GLY A 198 36.85 -5.73 -6.22
CA GLY A 198 36.39 -6.08 -4.88
C GLY A 198 35.03 -5.49 -4.51
N ARG A 199 34.26 -4.96 -5.46
CA ARG A 199 32.94 -4.35 -5.23
C ARG A 199 31.85 -5.40 -5.39
N PHE A 200 30.70 -5.21 -4.73
CA PHE A 200 29.52 -6.07 -4.87
C PHE A 200 28.57 -5.53 -5.95
N PRO A 201 28.51 -6.12 -7.16
CA PRO A 201 27.69 -5.59 -8.25
C PRO A 201 26.19 -5.64 -7.93
N LEU A 202 25.74 -6.66 -7.20
CA LEU A 202 24.33 -6.78 -6.83
C LEU A 202 23.91 -5.78 -5.75
N ALA A 203 24.82 -5.32 -4.88
CA ALA A 203 24.52 -4.18 -4.00
C ALA A 203 24.26 -2.92 -4.84
N ALA A 204 25.06 -2.67 -5.89
CA ALA A 204 24.82 -1.56 -6.80
C ALA A 204 23.49 -1.69 -7.55
N LYS A 205 23.08 -2.90 -7.95
CA LYS A 205 21.78 -3.15 -8.57
C LYS A 205 20.60 -2.91 -7.64
N LEU A 206 20.68 -3.35 -6.39
CA LEU A 206 19.64 -3.05 -5.39
C LEU A 206 19.46 -1.54 -5.18
N ILE A 207 20.54 -0.77 -5.20
CA ILE A 207 20.50 0.70 -5.12
C ILE A 207 19.89 1.30 -6.41
N GLU A 208 20.32 0.81 -7.58
CA GLU A 208 19.82 1.27 -8.88
C GLU A 208 18.29 1.06 -8.98
N VAL A 209 17.80 -0.12 -8.61
CA VAL A 209 16.37 -0.45 -8.61
C VAL A 209 15.60 0.46 -7.64
N ALA A 210 16.04 0.57 -6.38
CA ALA A 210 15.36 1.41 -5.38
C ALA A 210 15.22 2.86 -5.84
N ARG A 211 16.29 3.45 -6.37
CA ARG A 211 16.29 4.84 -6.87
C ARG A 211 15.49 5.01 -8.15
N THR A 212 15.50 4.03 -9.04
CA THR A 212 14.78 4.10 -10.32
C THR A 212 13.27 3.97 -10.11
N TYR A 213 12.84 3.05 -9.24
CA TYR A 213 11.42 2.81 -8.94
C TYR A 213 10.89 3.82 -7.91
N GLY A 214 11.78 4.42 -7.11
CA GLY A 214 11.45 5.47 -6.16
C GLY A 214 10.97 4.95 -4.80
N PHE A 215 11.56 3.88 -4.26
CA PHE A 215 11.30 3.37 -2.91
C PHE A 215 12.56 3.40 -2.02
N ASP A 216 12.41 3.13 -0.73
CA ASP A 216 13.35 3.60 0.30
C ASP A 216 14.39 2.58 0.76
N GLY A 217 14.47 1.39 0.17
CA GLY A 217 15.50 0.41 0.48
C GLY A 217 14.98 -1.01 0.61
N TRP A 218 15.63 -1.83 1.45
CA TRP A 218 15.48 -3.29 1.41
C TRP A 218 15.43 -3.93 2.79
N PHE A 219 14.47 -4.83 2.96
CA PHE A 219 14.47 -5.83 4.02
C PHE A 219 15.27 -7.05 3.53
N LEU A 220 16.25 -7.48 4.31
CA LEU A 220 17.13 -8.60 3.99
C LEU A 220 16.82 -9.75 4.94
N ASN A 221 16.22 -10.81 4.39
CA ASN A 221 15.83 -12.00 5.13
C ASN A 221 16.71 -13.19 4.73
N GLY A 222 17.76 -13.45 5.52
CA GLY A 222 18.68 -14.57 5.31
C GLY A 222 18.21 -15.84 6.01
N GLU A 223 17.49 -16.72 5.31
CA GLU A 223 16.94 -17.97 5.87
C GLU A 223 17.54 -19.24 5.22
N THR A 224 18.56 -19.09 4.36
CA THR A 224 19.27 -20.23 3.78
C THR A 224 20.51 -20.58 4.60
N ASP A 225 20.50 -21.72 5.28
CA ASP A 225 21.63 -22.22 6.08
C ASP A 225 22.86 -22.54 5.21
N ALA A 226 24.05 -22.16 5.68
CA ALA A 226 25.32 -22.38 4.98
C ALA A 226 26.20 -23.46 5.65
N ALA A 227 25.61 -24.26 6.54
CA ALA A 227 26.26 -25.35 7.27
C ALA A 227 27.57 -24.93 7.97
N GLY A 228 27.63 -23.71 8.50
CA GLY A 228 28.79 -23.21 9.24
C GLY A 228 29.85 -22.51 8.39
N ASP A 229 29.53 -22.13 7.14
CA ASP A 229 30.42 -21.35 6.28
C ASP A 229 30.60 -19.90 6.80
N ARG A 230 31.57 -19.74 7.70
CA ARG A 230 31.93 -18.45 8.31
C ARG A 230 32.48 -17.44 7.29
N GLN A 231 33.07 -17.89 6.19
CA GLN A 231 33.57 -17.00 5.15
C GLN A 231 32.39 -16.37 4.40
N LEU A 232 31.39 -17.18 4.02
CA LEU A 232 30.16 -16.67 3.42
C LEU A 232 29.43 -15.70 4.34
N ALA A 233 29.40 -15.98 5.66
CA ALA A 233 28.85 -15.05 6.65
C ALA A 233 29.61 -13.72 6.69
N ALA A 234 30.95 -13.74 6.70
CA ALA A 234 31.77 -12.53 6.65
C ALA A 234 31.53 -11.73 5.36
N ASP A 235 31.40 -12.41 4.22
CA ASP A 235 31.10 -11.78 2.93
C ASP A 235 29.70 -11.15 2.91
N LEU A 236 28.71 -11.77 3.54
CA LEU A 236 27.37 -11.20 3.65
C LEU A 236 27.33 -9.97 4.57
N VAL A 237 28.07 -9.97 5.68
CA VAL A 237 28.24 -8.77 6.52
C VAL A 237 28.85 -7.62 5.71
N GLU A 238 29.90 -7.90 4.93
CA GLU A 238 30.56 -6.88 4.11
C GLU A 238 29.67 -6.42 2.93
N PHE A 239 28.82 -7.29 2.39
CA PHE A 239 27.78 -6.92 1.42
C PHE A 239 26.79 -5.92 2.02
N VAL A 240 26.24 -6.20 3.22
CA VAL A 240 25.32 -5.27 3.92
C VAL A 240 26.01 -3.94 4.21
N ARG A 241 27.27 -3.97 4.66
CA ARG A 241 28.09 -2.78 4.87
C ARG A 241 28.29 -1.98 3.58
N SER A 242 28.62 -2.64 2.48
CA SER A 242 28.82 -1.99 1.18
C SER A 242 27.53 -1.33 0.69
N LEU A 243 26.40 -2.03 0.80
CA LEU A 243 25.08 -1.51 0.44
C LEU A 243 24.75 -0.25 1.24
N ARG A 244 24.91 -0.30 2.57
CA ARG A 244 24.66 0.84 3.46
C ARG A 244 25.61 2.02 3.21
N ARG A 245 26.89 1.76 2.94
CA ARG A 245 27.90 2.80 2.68
C ARG A 245 27.64 3.52 1.36
N ALA A 246 27.24 2.79 0.32
CA ALA A 246 26.99 3.34 -1.01
C ALA A 246 25.66 4.11 -1.10
N ALA A 247 24.69 3.80 -0.25
CA ALA A 247 23.39 4.47 -0.18
C ALA A 247 22.92 4.68 1.27
N PRO A 248 23.52 5.64 2.00
CA PRO A 248 23.15 5.92 3.40
C PRO A 248 21.73 6.53 3.53
N ASP A 249 21.17 7.03 2.43
CA ASP A 249 19.80 7.48 2.28
C ASP A 249 18.78 6.33 2.33
N LEU A 250 19.14 5.17 1.75
CA LEU A 250 18.28 3.98 1.75
C LEU A 250 18.30 3.28 3.12
N SER A 251 17.14 2.79 3.53
CA SER A 251 16.92 1.99 4.73
C SER A 251 17.20 0.52 4.45
N ILE A 252 18.08 -0.08 5.26
CA ILE A 252 18.34 -1.52 5.23
C ILE A 252 17.89 -2.09 6.57
N THR A 253 17.01 -3.08 6.54
CA THR A 253 16.58 -3.83 7.72
C THR A 253 17.06 -5.28 7.58
N TRP A 254 17.74 -5.80 8.60
CA TRP A 254 18.22 -7.19 8.65
C TRP A 254 17.27 -8.03 9.51
N TYR A 255 16.96 -9.26 9.09
CA TYR A 255 16.20 -10.21 9.91
C TYR A 255 17.13 -11.11 10.74
N ASP A 256 16.80 -11.30 12.02
CA ASP A 256 17.53 -12.15 12.97
C ASP A 256 17.37 -13.64 12.64
N ALA A 257 18.12 -14.12 11.63
CA ALA A 257 18.17 -15.53 11.21
C ALA A 257 19.60 -15.99 10.89
N PHE A 258 20.14 -15.67 9.71
CA PHE A 258 21.51 -16.04 9.33
C PHE A 258 22.55 -15.30 10.16
N ASN A 259 23.38 -16.06 10.88
CA ASN A 259 24.30 -15.51 11.87
C ASN A 259 25.76 -15.45 11.36
N THR A 260 26.65 -14.87 12.16
CA THR A 260 28.07 -14.73 11.83
C THR A 260 28.84 -16.05 11.80
N GLU A 261 28.23 -17.14 12.26
CA GLU A 261 28.83 -18.48 12.20
C GLU A 261 28.50 -19.23 10.91
N GLY A 262 27.67 -18.67 10.02
CA GLY A 262 27.25 -19.32 8.79
C GLY A 262 26.07 -20.29 8.98
N HIS A 263 25.31 -20.12 10.07
CA HIS A 263 24.11 -20.89 10.35
C HIS A 263 22.87 -20.00 10.35
N VAL A 264 21.72 -20.58 10.00
CA VAL A 264 20.43 -20.01 10.36
C VAL A 264 20.14 -20.39 11.81
N GLY A 265 20.24 -19.40 12.68
CA GLY A 265 19.98 -19.54 14.09
C GLY A 265 19.36 -18.26 14.60
N TRP A 266 18.04 -18.24 14.71
CA TRP A 266 17.34 -17.06 15.16
C TRP A 266 17.49 -16.89 16.67
N GLN A 267 18.00 -15.73 17.07
CA GLN A 267 18.40 -15.49 18.45
C GLN A 267 17.21 -15.08 19.32
N GLY A 268 16.21 -14.43 18.72
CA GLY A 268 15.19 -13.68 19.45
C GLY A 268 15.81 -12.55 20.27
N ALA A 269 16.96 -12.04 19.83
CA ALA A 269 17.77 -11.06 20.54
C ALA A 269 18.80 -10.39 19.60
N LEU A 270 19.28 -9.19 19.97
CA LEU A 270 20.56 -8.66 19.49
C LEU A 270 21.69 -9.21 20.37
N ASN A 271 22.65 -9.91 19.76
CA ASN A 271 23.86 -10.41 20.43
C ASN A 271 25.05 -10.48 19.46
N ASP A 272 26.18 -11.06 19.89
CA ASP A 272 27.41 -11.09 19.08
C ASP A 272 27.24 -11.83 17.74
N LEU A 273 26.28 -12.75 17.64
CA LEU A 273 26.02 -13.56 16.44
C LEU A 273 25.32 -12.78 15.32
N ASN A 274 24.67 -11.65 15.63
CA ASN A 274 23.99 -10.80 14.64
C ASN A 274 24.33 -9.30 14.73
N ALA A 275 25.08 -8.88 15.77
CA ALA A 275 25.52 -7.50 15.94
C ALA A 275 26.33 -6.93 14.75
N PRO A 276 27.16 -7.70 14.03
CA PRO A 276 27.82 -7.19 12.83
C PRO A 276 26.85 -6.77 11.72
N TYR A 277 25.72 -7.48 11.53
CA TYR A 277 24.68 -7.07 10.59
C TYR A 277 23.97 -5.81 11.08
N PHE A 278 23.55 -5.76 12.34
CA PHE A 278 22.88 -4.59 12.92
C PHE A 278 23.75 -3.32 12.87
N ARG A 279 25.07 -3.46 13.07
CA ARG A 279 26.04 -2.35 12.93
C ARG A 279 25.98 -1.70 11.55
N HIS A 280 25.63 -2.47 10.52
CA HIS A 280 25.62 -2.05 9.13
C HIS A 280 24.22 -1.91 8.53
N SER A 281 23.16 -2.09 9.32
CA SER A 281 21.77 -1.85 8.94
C SER A 281 21.17 -0.67 9.72
N ARG A 282 20.06 -0.11 9.21
CA ARG A 282 19.27 0.90 9.93
C ARG A 282 18.51 0.26 11.10
N SER A 283 17.97 -0.93 10.88
CA SER A 283 17.18 -1.66 11.88
C SER A 283 17.51 -3.15 11.87
N LEU A 284 17.23 -3.82 12.98
CA LEU A 284 17.22 -5.27 13.10
C LEU A 284 15.78 -5.70 13.40
N PHE A 285 15.22 -6.59 12.59
CA PHE A 285 13.98 -7.30 12.93
C PHE A 285 14.35 -8.52 13.76
N VAL A 286 13.96 -8.50 15.04
CA VAL A 286 14.25 -9.55 16.00
C VAL A 286 13.21 -10.65 15.85
N ASP A 287 13.66 -11.89 15.71
CA ASP A 287 12.79 -13.06 15.53
C ASP A 287 11.83 -13.25 16.72
N PHE A 288 10.70 -13.90 16.45
CA PHE A 288 9.58 -14.10 17.37
C PHE A 288 9.93 -14.81 18.69
N ARG A 289 11.05 -15.53 18.81
CA ARG A 289 11.47 -16.26 20.03
C ARG A 289 12.20 -15.41 21.07
N TRP A 290 11.82 -14.14 21.16
CA TRP A 290 12.31 -13.25 22.20
C TRP A 290 11.69 -13.58 23.55
N THR A 291 12.31 -13.07 24.62
CA THR A 291 11.78 -13.11 26.00
C THR A 291 12.01 -11.73 26.64
N PRO A 292 11.36 -11.40 27.77
CA PRO A 292 11.61 -10.13 28.45
C PRO A 292 13.09 -9.89 28.77
N ALA A 293 13.80 -10.94 29.22
CA ALA A 293 15.23 -10.86 29.49
C ALA A 293 16.04 -10.59 28.21
N LYS A 294 15.78 -11.35 27.13
CA LYS A 294 16.46 -11.17 25.84
C LYS A 294 16.25 -9.76 25.26
N LEU A 295 15.04 -9.21 25.33
CA LEU A 295 14.77 -7.85 24.82
C LEU A 295 15.45 -6.77 25.68
N ALA A 296 15.46 -6.92 27.00
CA ALA A 296 16.17 -6.02 27.89
C ALA A 296 17.69 -6.03 27.63
N GLU A 297 18.28 -7.22 27.46
CA GLU A 297 19.68 -7.41 27.10
C GLU A 297 20.00 -6.82 25.72
N SER A 298 19.13 -7.04 24.74
CA SER A 298 19.24 -6.49 23.39
C SER A 298 19.23 -4.96 23.41
N ALA A 299 18.32 -4.36 24.20
CA ALA A 299 18.25 -2.91 24.36
C ALA A 299 19.51 -2.35 25.04
N ALA A 300 20.06 -3.06 26.03
CA ALA A 300 21.33 -2.69 26.65
C ALA A 300 22.51 -2.83 25.66
N TYR A 301 22.51 -3.88 24.84
CA TYR A 301 23.51 -4.10 23.80
C TYR A 301 23.48 -2.95 22.78
N ALA A 302 22.31 -2.62 22.23
CA ALA A 302 22.15 -1.53 21.27
C ALA A 302 22.71 -0.20 21.83
N ARG A 303 22.41 0.12 23.09
CA ARG A 303 22.96 1.30 23.76
C ARG A 303 24.49 1.27 23.88
N ARG A 304 25.10 0.11 24.20
CA ARG A 304 26.57 -0.05 24.20
C ARG A 304 27.19 0.15 22.82
N MET A 305 26.46 -0.16 21.75
CA MET A 305 26.87 0.13 20.37
C MET A 305 26.65 1.59 19.95
N GLY A 306 26.11 2.45 20.83
CA GLY A 306 25.72 3.82 20.49
C GLY A 306 24.49 3.90 19.57
N ARG A 307 23.66 2.85 19.54
CA ARG A 307 22.47 2.73 18.72
C ARG A 307 21.21 2.84 19.58
N SER A 308 20.12 3.31 18.97
CA SER A 308 18.83 3.37 19.66
C SER A 308 18.27 1.95 19.80
N PRO A 309 17.77 1.54 20.98
CA PRO A 309 17.09 0.25 21.12
C PRO A 309 15.77 0.21 20.34
N TYR A 310 15.22 1.37 19.96
CA TYR A 310 14.05 1.48 19.08
C TYR A 310 14.36 1.22 17.60
N GLU A 311 15.60 0.84 17.27
CA GLU A 311 15.99 0.30 15.96
C GLU A 311 15.96 -1.23 15.93
N LEU A 312 15.63 -1.86 17.05
CA LEU A 312 15.31 -3.28 17.14
C LEU A 312 13.78 -3.43 17.04
N MET A 313 13.28 -4.14 16.04
CA MET A 313 11.85 -4.41 15.85
C MET A 313 11.55 -5.79 16.42
N ALA A 314 11.01 -5.89 17.64
CA ALA A 314 10.59 -7.16 18.22
C ALA A 314 9.45 -7.75 17.38
N GLY A 315 9.68 -8.91 16.78
CA GLY A 315 8.73 -9.57 15.90
C GLY A 315 7.49 -10.05 16.65
N VAL A 316 6.32 -9.75 16.12
CA VAL A 316 5.02 -10.26 16.55
C VAL A 316 4.35 -10.89 15.34
N ASP A 317 4.10 -12.19 15.40
CA ASP A 317 3.44 -12.94 14.33
C ASP A 317 1.92 -12.83 14.46
N VAL A 318 1.31 -12.07 13.55
CA VAL A 318 -0.14 -11.89 13.50
C VAL A 318 -0.77 -12.63 12.31
N GLU A 319 -0.01 -13.40 11.53
CA GLU A 319 -0.46 -14.01 10.28
C GLU A 319 -1.66 -14.95 10.51
N ALA A 320 -1.56 -15.84 11.50
CA ALA A 320 -2.59 -16.84 11.76
C ALA A 320 -3.70 -16.31 12.68
N ASN A 321 -3.33 -15.54 13.71
CA ASN A 321 -4.21 -15.27 14.85
C ASN A 321 -4.57 -13.79 15.02
N GLY A 322 -3.94 -12.87 14.28
CA GLY A 322 -4.24 -11.45 14.38
C GLY A 322 -4.10 -10.91 15.81
N TRP A 323 -5.12 -10.18 16.25
CA TRP A 323 -5.20 -9.70 17.63
C TRP A 323 -5.35 -10.82 18.69
N ASN A 324 -5.60 -12.07 18.29
CA ASN A 324 -5.61 -13.18 19.24
C ASN A 324 -4.19 -13.73 19.52
N THR A 325 -3.16 -13.24 18.81
CA THR A 325 -1.77 -13.52 19.15
C THR A 325 -1.49 -13.05 20.58
N ARG A 326 -0.91 -13.94 21.40
CA ARG A 326 -0.59 -13.66 22.80
C ARG A 326 0.88 -13.30 22.94
N GLU A 327 1.13 -12.09 23.41
CA GLU A 327 2.47 -11.57 23.64
C GLU A 327 2.61 -10.94 25.03
N ASP A 328 3.83 -10.96 25.57
CA ASP A 328 4.19 -10.12 26.71
C ASP A 328 4.49 -8.70 26.24
N TRP A 329 3.44 -7.89 26.09
CA TRP A 329 3.58 -6.51 25.63
C TRP A 329 4.43 -5.62 26.54
N ASP A 330 4.55 -5.94 27.83
CA ASP A 330 5.40 -5.16 28.75
C ASP A 330 6.90 -5.50 28.61
N ALA A 331 7.22 -6.58 27.88
CA ALA A 331 8.56 -6.88 27.41
C ALA A 331 9.02 -5.90 26.30
N ILE A 332 8.08 -5.37 25.52
CA ILE A 332 8.37 -4.53 24.35
C ILE A 332 8.04 -3.05 24.63
N VAL A 333 6.79 -2.76 24.99
CA VAL A 333 6.20 -1.41 25.10
C VAL A 333 5.42 -1.24 26.43
N PRO A 334 6.08 -1.38 27.60
CA PRO A 334 5.45 -1.26 28.91
C PRO A 334 4.69 0.06 29.10
N ALA A 335 3.55 0.01 29.80
CA ALA A 335 2.73 1.20 30.03
C ALA A 335 3.33 2.17 31.06
N THR A 336 4.14 1.68 31.99
CA THR A 336 4.57 2.40 33.20
C THR A 336 6.01 2.92 33.17
N ARG A 337 6.77 2.57 32.13
CA ARG A 337 8.18 2.97 31.96
C ARG A 337 8.49 3.13 30.46
N ASP A 338 9.72 3.53 30.15
CA ASP A 338 10.15 3.66 28.77
C ASP A 338 10.05 2.32 28.00
N HIS A 339 9.69 2.43 26.73
CA HIS A 339 9.68 1.29 25.81
C HIS A 339 11.06 0.64 25.76
N VAL A 340 11.08 -0.69 25.56
CA VAL A 340 12.32 -1.49 25.53
C VAL A 340 12.88 -1.52 24.12
N THR A 341 12.05 -1.78 23.11
CA THR A 341 12.42 -1.86 21.69
C THR A 341 11.31 -1.27 20.81
N GLY A 342 11.46 -1.30 19.49
CA GLY A 342 10.35 -1.14 18.55
C GLY A 342 9.63 -2.46 18.28
N ILE A 343 8.63 -2.43 17.40
CA ILE A 343 7.76 -3.56 17.07
C ILE A 343 7.83 -3.87 15.58
N GLY A 344 7.90 -5.15 15.25
CA GLY A 344 7.77 -5.67 13.90
C GLY A 344 6.51 -6.52 13.77
N LEU A 345 5.48 -6.01 13.10
CA LEU A 345 4.26 -6.78 12.84
C LEU A 345 4.44 -7.60 11.56
N TYR A 346 4.43 -8.92 11.68
CA TYR A 346 4.47 -9.83 10.55
C TYR A 346 3.05 -10.18 10.09
N ARG A 347 2.70 -9.77 8.87
CA ARG A 347 1.44 -10.04 8.15
C ARG A 347 0.18 -9.40 8.74
N PRO A 348 0.16 -8.09 9.06
CA PRO A 348 -1.04 -7.43 9.61
C PRO A 348 -2.20 -7.34 8.61
N GLU A 349 -2.01 -7.63 7.32
CA GLU A 349 -3.11 -7.83 6.36
C GLU A 349 -4.04 -9.01 6.72
N TRP A 350 -3.71 -9.77 7.77
CA TRP A 350 -4.67 -10.63 8.47
C TRP A 350 -6.02 -9.93 8.69
N THR A 351 -6.07 -8.61 8.93
CA THR A 351 -7.32 -7.86 9.10
C THR A 351 -8.25 -7.93 7.88
N LEU A 352 -7.71 -8.18 6.68
CA LEU A 352 -8.49 -8.49 5.49
C LEU A 352 -8.73 -9.99 5.36
N HIS A 353 -7.69 -10.82 5.45
CA HIS A 353 -7.76 -12.24 5.11
C HIS A 353 -8.49 -13.12 6.13
N SER A 354 -8.65 -12.65 7.36
CA SER A 354 -9.44 -13.32 8.39
C SER A 354 -10.95 -13.12 8.23
N LEU A 355 -11.40 -12.25 7.33
CA LEU A 355 -12.82 -12.10 6.98
C LEU A 355 -13.22 -13.20 5.98
N PRO A 356 -14.45 -13.76 6.07
CA PRO A 356 -14.91 -14.76 5.11
C PRO A 356 -14.90 -14.21 3.68
N ALA A 357 -14.11 -14.82 2.79
CA ALA A 357 -13.89 -14.31 1.43
C ALA A 357 -15.19 -14.10 0.63
N ALA A 358 -16.22 -14.93 0.86
CA ALA A 358 -17.50 -14.84 0.15
C ALA A 358 -18.36 -13.62 0.52
N THR A 359 -18.13 -13.01 1.69
CA THR A 359 -18.96 -11.91 2.20
C THR A 359 -18.16 -10.67 2.57
N ARG A 360 -16.83 -10.71 2.40
CA ARG A 360 -15.90 -9.64 2.74
C ARG A 360 -16.18 -8.39 1.91
N THR A 361 -16.41 -7.27 2.60
CA THR A 361 -16.57 -5.93 1.99
C THR A 361 -15.52 -4.95 2.49
N PRO A 362 -15.27 -3.85 1.75
CA PRO A 362 -14.44 -2.75 2.23
C PRO A 362 -14.83 -2.23 3.61
N THR A 363 -16.13 -2.09 3.90
CA THR A 363 -16.63 -1.64 5.21
C THR A 363 -16.21 -2.58 6.33
N GLN A 364 -16.37 -3.90 6.14
CA GLN A 364 -15.98 -4.89 7.15
C GLN A 364 -14.47 -4.91 7.37
N PHE A 365 -13.70 -4.79 6.28
CA PHE A 365 -12.24 -4.69 6.35
C PHE A 365 -11.81 -3.47 7.17
N HIS A 366 -12.28 -2.26 6.85
CA HIS A 366 -11.86 -1.06 7.57
C HIS A 366 -12.29 -1.07 9.03
N ALA A 367 -13.47 -1.63 9.36
CA ALA A 367 -13.89 -1.79 10.76
C ALA A 367 -12.95 -2.75 11.53
N ARG A 368 -12.54 -3.85 10.88
CA ARG A 368 -11.57 -4.80 11.46
C ARG A 368 -10.17 -4.18 11.58
N ASP A 369 -9.73 -3.42 10.59
CA ASP A 369 -8.45 -2.72 10.62
C ASP A 369 -8.45 -1.64 11.73
N ASP A 370 -9.52 -0.84 11.85
CA ASP A 370 -9.67 0.14 12.95
C ASP A 370 -9.59 -0.53 14.33
N GLN A 371 -10.19 -1.71 14.50
CA GLN A 371 -10.08 -2.48 15.75
C GLN A 371 -8.64 -2.97 16.02
N PHE A 372 -7.93 -3.46 14.99
CA PHE A 372 -6.57 -3.95 15.13
C PHE A 372 -5.58 -2.83 15.53
N TRP A 373 -5.69 -1.67 14.90
CA TRP A 373 -4.74 -0.57 15.09
C TRP A 373 -5.12 0.39 16.22
N THR A 374 -6.43 0.56 16.50
CA THR A 374 -6.92 1.55 17.47
C THR A 374 -7.60 0.91 18.69
N GLY A 375 -8.18 -0.29 18.55
CA GLY A 375 -8.86 -1.01 19.63
C GLY A 375 -10.38 -1.14 19.44
N GLU A 376 -11.04 -1.92 20.30
CA GLU A 376 -12.44 -2.35 20.18
C GLU A 376 -13.45 -1.21 20.05
N ARG A 377 -13.16 -0.07 20.69
CA ARG A 377 -14.05 1.10 20.66
C ARG A 377 -13.82 2.00 19.44
N THR A 378 -12.80 1.72 18.63
CA THR A 378 -12.34 2.61 17.53
C THR A 378 -12.18 4.04 18.06
N ASP A 379 -11.54 4.17 19.22
CA ASP A 379 -11.37 5.43 19.94
C ASP A 379 -9.92 5.53 20.41
N PRO A 380 -9.08 6.34 19.74
CA PRO A 380 -7.68 6.44 20.09
C PRO A 380 -7.44 7.17 21.42
N THR A 381 -8.46 7.83 22.01
CA THR A 381 -8.36 8.53 23.31
C THR A 381 -8.42 7.56 24.49
N ALA A 382 -9.06 6.40 24.28
CA ALA A 382 -9.15 5.31 25.24
C ALA A 382 -8.95 3.96 24.52
N PRO A 383 -7.77 3.74 23.94
CA PRO A 383 -7.51 2.55 23.13
C PRO A 383 -7.44 1.32 24.02
N SER A 384 -8.20 0.29 23.65
CA SER A 384 -8.22 -1.00 24.35
C SER A 384 -8.39 -2.12 23.33
N GLY A 385 -7.44 -3.05 23.28
CA GLY A 385 -7.55 -4.22 22.41
C GLY A 385 -8.33 -5.37 23.04
N PRO A 386 -8.81 -6.33 22.24
CA PRO A 386 -9.44 -7.55 22.75
C PRO A 386 -8.42 -8.43 23.47
N GLY A 387 -8.79 -8.94 24.65
CA GLY A 387 -7.98 -9.90 25.39
C GLY A 387 -6.59 -9.37 25.75
N ASN A 388 -5.54 -9.99 25.20
CA ASN A 388 -4.14 -9.59 25.42
C ASN A 388 -3.63 -8.58 24.37
N TRP A 389 -4.38 -8.30 23.30
CA TRP A 389 -3.92 -7.42 22.23
C TRP A 389 -3.69 -5.99 22.71
N ARG A 390 -2.55 -5.40 22.33
CA ARG A 390 -2.26 -3.99 22.54
C ARG A 390 -2.29 -3.27 21.18
N PRO A 391 -3.32 -2.47 20.86
CA PRO A 391 -3.39 -1.74 19.60
C PRO A 391 -2.31 -0.66 19.53
N ALA A 392 -1.84 -0.33 18.32
CA ALA A 392 -0.78 0.66 18.12
C ALA A 392 -1.08 2.03 18.74
N ALA A 393 -2.35 2.46 18.66
CA ALA A 393 -2.81 3.71 19.28
C ALA A 393 -2.54 3.79 20.80
N GLN A 394 -2.40 2.65 21.48
CA GLN A 394 -2.16 2.62 22.92
C GLN A 394 -0.73 2.96 23.31
N TYR A 395 0.28 2.68 22.47
CA TYR A 395 1.69 2.84 22.82
C TYR A 395 2.49 3.75 21.88
N LEU A 396 1.99 4.04 20.67
CA LEU A 396 2.59 4.98 19.71
C LEU A 396 1.71 6.22 19.56
N ALA A 397 2.35 7.38 19.55
CA ALA A 397 1.67 8.60 19.10
C ALA A 397 1.36 8.53 17.60
N ASP A 398 0.21 9.07 17.21
CA ASP A 398 -0.15 9.26 15.81
C ASP A 398 0.77 10.27 15.12
N ARG A 399 0.84 10.23 13.79
CA ARG A 399 1.59 11.19 12.96
C ARG A 399 0.72 11.75 11.86
N SER A 400 1.07 12.94 11.38
CA SER A 400 0.37 13.64 10.30
C SER A 400 1.35 14.25 9.30
N THR A 401 0.90 14.42 8.06
CA THR A 401 1.62 15.12 6.98
C THR A 401 0.97 16.45 6.57
N VAL A 402 -0.11 16.87 7.25
CA VAL A 402 -0.88 18.08 6.90
C VAL A 402 -0.19 19.34 7.46
N THR A 403 0.86 19.78 6.76
CA THR A 403 1.74 20.88 7.19
C THR A 403 1.72 22.10 6.28
N THR A 404 1.05 22.01 5.13
CA THR A 404 1.06 23.08 4.11
C THR A 404 -0.30 23.20 3.43
N LEU A 405 -0.56 24.39 2.88
CA LEU A 405 -1.73 24.67 2.03
C LEU A 405 -1.30 24.73 0.56
N PRO A 406 -2.17 24.34 -0.39
CA PRO A 406 -3.51 23.80 -0.17
C PRO A 406 -3.47 22.34 0.34
N PHE A 407 -4.50 21.96 1.11
CA PHE A 407 -4.75 20.59 1.54
C PHE A 407 -6.16 20.18 1.13
N ALA A 408 -6.35 18.96 0.60
CA ALA A 408 -7.68 18.41 0.41
C ALA A 408 -7.68 16.87 0.46
N THR A 409 -8.85 16.34 0.74
CA THR A 409 -9.17 14.92 0.80
C THR A 409 -10.60 14.73 0.29
N THR A 410 -10.86 13.65 -0.44
CA THR A 410 -12.21 13.16 -0.70
C THR A 410 -12.47 11.85 0.04
N PHE A 411 -11.64 11.56 1.05
CA PHE A 411 -11.69 10.34 1.85
C PHE A 411 -11.60 9.07 1.00
N ASN A 412 -10.89 9.13 -0.12
CA ASN A 412 -10.66 7.98 -0.98
C ASN A 412 -9.67 7.03 -0.28
N THR A 413 -10.13 5.84 0.08
CA THR A 413 -9.31 4.83 0.76
C THR A 413 -8.38 4.07 -0.18
N GLY A 414 -8.40 4.35 -1.49
CA GLY A 414 -7.59 3.64 -2.49
C GLY A 414 -8.24 2.38 -3.03
N HIS A 415 -9.49 2.11 -2.64
CA HIS A 415 -10.36 1.10 -3.24
C HIS A 415 -11.83 1.47 -3.10
N GLY A 416 -12.72 0.75 -3.77
CA GLY A 416 -14.15 0.91 -3.58
C GLY A 416 -14.98 0.00 -4.49
N GLU A 417 -16.25 -0.17 -4.12
CA GLU A 417 -17.21 -0.98 -4.89
C GLU A 417 -17.75 -0.24 -6.13
N GLY A 418 -17.48 1.06 -6.22
CA GLY A 418 -17.71 1.88 -7.39
C GLY A 418 -16.84 3.12 -7.36
N TRP A 419 -16.86 3.88 -8.45
CA TRP A 419 -16.22 5.18 -8.53
C TRP A 419 -17.27 6.29 -8.64
N TYR A 420 -17.12 7.33 -7.84
CA TYR A 420 -18.03 8.47 -7.79
C TYR A 420 -17.34 9.74 -8.30
N GLU A 421 -18.11 10.60 -8.96
CA GLU A 421 -17.72 11.94 -9.40
C GLU A 421 -18.86 12.91 -9.17
N ASP A 422 -18.60 13.99 -8.45
CA ASP A 422 -19.60 14.97 -8.02
C ASP A 422 -20.84 14.30 -7.39
N GLY A 423 -20.63 13.24 -6.60
CA GLY A 423 -21.69 12.48 -5.95
C GLY A 423 -22.41 11.44 -6.83
N ARG A 424 -22.11 11.38 -8.13
CA ARG A 424 -22.71 10.42 -9.07
C ARG A 424 -21.77 9.24 -9.30
N ARG A 425 -22.30 8.02 -9.26
CA ARG A 425 -21.54 6.81 -9.63
C ARG A 425 -21.24 6.80 -11.13
N THR A 426 -19.98 6.68 -11.50
CA THR A 426 -19.49 6.66 -12.90
C THR A 426 -18.69 5.40 -13.25
N GLY A 427 -18.27 4.62 -12.23
CA GLY A 427 -17.68 3.30 -12.38
C GLY A 427 -18.48 2.27 -11.58
N ASP A 428 -18.90 1.19 -12.24
CA ASP A 428 -19.85 0.24 -11.65
C ASP A 428 -19.24 -1.01 -11.04
N SER A 429 -17.93 -1.19 -11.18
CA SER A 429 -17.19 -2.36 -10.70
C SER A 429 -16.32 -2.02 -9.50
N GLY A 430 -16.03 -3.03 -8.69
CA GLY A 430 -15.01 -2.95 -7.66
C GLY A 430 -13.65 -2.62 -8.26
N TRP A 431 -12.84 -1.87 -7.52
CA TRP A 431 -11.51 -1.46 -7.95
C TRP A 431 -10.61 -1.24 -6.74
N ASN A 432 -9.31 -1.47 -6.91
CA ASN A 432 -8.28 -0.99 -6.00
C ASN A 432 -7.18 -0.32 -6.80
N GLN A 433 -6.69 0.80 -6.25
CA GLN A 433 -5.48 1.45 -6.68
C GLN A 433 -4.97 2.40 -5.58
N LEU A 434 -4.06 1.92 -4.74
CA LEU A 434 -3.59 2.66 -3.56
C LEU A 434 -2.92 4.00 -3.89
N GLY A 435 -2.34 4.17 -5.08
CA GLY A 435 -1.78 5.45 -5.51
C GLY A 435 -2.81 6.59 -5.53
N LEU A 436 -4.11 6.25 -5.60
CA LEU A 436 -5.23 7.20 -5.53
C LEU A 436 -5.67 7.53 -4.09
N GLN A 437 -5.20 6.78 -3.08
CA GLN A 437 -5.56 6.97 -1.68
C GLN A 437 -5.23 8.38 -1.19
N ASP A 438 -6.18 9.04 -0.54
CA ASP A 438 -5.98 10.35 0.07
C ASP A 438 -5.12 10.28 1.33
N VAL A 439 -4.68 11.44 1.80
CA VAL A 439 -4.35 11.57 3.23
C VAL A 439 -5.65 11.38 4.00
N LEU A 440 -5.69 10.38 4.87
CA LEU A 440 -6.86 10.03 5.69
C LEU A 440 -6.69 10.49 7.15
N PRO A 441 -7.77 10.58 7.94
CA PRO A 441 -7.69 10.90 9.36
C PRO A 441 -6.76 9.95 10.12
N SER A 442 -5.75 10.51 10.80
CA SER A 442 -4.80 9.72 11.60
C SER A 442 -5.46 9.12 12.86
N ARG A 443 -6.44 9.83 13.45
CA ARG A 443 -7.16 9.44 14.66
C ARG A 443 -8.54 8.93 14.31
N ARG A 444 -8.72 7.61 14.34
CA ARG A 444 -9.97 6.97 13.93
C ARG A 444 -10.63 6.22 15.09
N TRP A 445 -11.57 6.84 15.81
CA TRP A 445 -12.09 8.21 15.66
C TRP A 445 -12.10 8.96 17.00
N GLU A 446 -11.44 10.11 17.05
CA GLU A 446 -11.49 10.99 18.22
C GLU A 446 -12.81 11.79 18.20
N VAL A 447 -13.74 11.39 19.05
CA VAL A 447 -15.05 12.04 19.20
C VAL A 447 -15.20 12.54 20.64
N ARG A 448 -15.38 13.85 20.80
CA ARG A 448 -15.63 14.48 22.11
C ARG A 448 -17.11 14.80 22.25
N THR A 449 -17.77 14.19 23.22
CA THR A 449 -19.19 14.44 23.55
C THR A 449 -19.44 14.14 25.03
N ARG A 450 -20.46 14.80 25.61
CA ARG A 450 -21.00 14.46 26.94
C ARG A 450 -22.15 13.45 26.89
N GLY A 451 -22.68 13.18 25.69
CA GLY A 451 -23.80 12.27 25.46
C GLY A 451 -23.35 10.92 24.87
N ALA A 452 -24.27 10.25 24.18
CA ALA A 452 -23.95 9.06 23.42
C ALA A 452 -22.93 9.38 22.31
N ARG A 453 -21.93 8.52 22.15
CA ARG A 453 -20.93 8.65 21.09
C ARG A 453 -21.51 8.12 19.77
N PRO A 454 -21.62 8.94 18.71
CA PRO A 454 -22.02 8.44 17.40
C PRO A 454 -20.97 7.46 16.86
N GLN A 455 -21.43 6.54 16.00
CA GLN A 455 -20.54 5.71 15.20
C GLN A 455 -19.95 6.55 14.07
N VAL A 456 -18.67 6.32 13.79
CA VAL A 456 -17.94 6.97 12.71
C VAL A 456 -17.15 5.91 11.96
N GLY A 457 -17.18 5.96 10.64
CA GLY A 457 -16.44 5.01 9.81
C GLY A 457 -16.45 5.40 8.33
N PHE A 458 -15.68 4.67 7.52
CA PHE A 458 -15.76 4.83 6.07
C PHE A 458 -17.01 4.17 5.51
N ALA A 459 -17.62 4.80 4.51
CA ALA A 459 -18.78 4.31 3.78
C ALA A 459 -18.48 4.23 2.28
N PHE A 460 -18.98 3.19 1.64
CA PHE A 460 -18.68 2.84 0.22
C PHE A 460 -19.93 2.86 -0.68
N ASP A 461 -21.11 2.99 -0.06
CA ASP A 461 -22.42 3.07 -0.72
C ASP A 461 -22.70 4.44 -1.35
N ALA A 462 -21.98 5.47 -0.92
CA ALA A 462 -22.02 6.81 -1.49
C ALA A 462 -20.72 7.58 -1.21
N ALA A 463 -20.19 8.26 -2.23
CA ALA A 463 -19.05 9.15 -2.07
C ALA A 463 -19.21 10.40 -2.95
N TRP A 464 -18.52 11.49 -2.59
CA TRP A 464 -18.46 12.68 -3.45
C TRP A 464 -17.54 12.44 -4.65
N ARG A 465 -16.34 11.90 -4.39
CA ARG A 465 -15.38 11.52 -5.41
C ARG A 465 -14.56 10.31 -4.96
N GLY A 466 -14.23 9.40 -5.88
CA GLY A 466 -13.45 8.22 -5.55
C GLY A 466 -14.32 7.05 -5.09
N GLY A 467 -13.85 6.26 -4.11
CA GLY A 467 -14.52 5.02 -3.69
C GLY A 467 -15.22 5.08 -2.33
N SER A 468 -15.02 6.14 -1.55
CA SER A 468 -15.47 6.19 -0.16
C SER A 468 -15.75 7.60 0.35
N SER A 469 -16.56 7.69 1.41
CA SER A 469 -16.79 8.89 2.23
C SER A 469 -16.67 8.54 3.72
N VAL A 470 -16.78 9.53 4.60
CA VAL A 470 -16.93 9.29 6.06
C VAL A 470 -18.41 9.38 6.42
N LEU A 471 -18.92 8.40 7.16
CA LEU A 471 -20.28 8.38 7.70
C LEU A 471 -20.23 8.57 9.22
N VAL A 472 -21.02 9.51 9.72
CA VAL A 472 -21.33 9.68 11.14
C VAL A 472 -22.79 9.30 11.34
N SER A 473 -23.05 8.32 12.22
CA SER A 473 -24.41 7.85 12.49
C SER A 473 -24.68 7.52 13.95
N GLY A 474 -25.91 7.75 14.40
CA GLY A 474 -26.37 7.46 15.77
C GLY A 474 -27.13 8.62 16.39
N ASP A 475 -27.59 8.48 17.63
CA ASP A 475 -28.43 9.50 18.28
C ASP A 475 -27.60 10.57 19.00
N LEU A 476 -27.98 11.84 18.80
CA LEU A 476 -27.44 12.96 19.58
C LEU A 476 -28.54 13.61 20.43
N ALA A 477 -28.26 13.74 21.73
CA ALA A 477 -29.13 14.47 22.64
C ALA A 477 -29.08 15.99 22.35
N ALA A 478 -30.21 16.68 22.52
CA ALA A 478 -30.41 18.08 22.14
C ALA A 478 -29.41 19.08 22.74
N ALA A 479 -28.76 18.74 23.86
CA ALA A 479 -27.79 19.59 24.56
C ALA A 479 -26.36 19.00 24.60
N SER A 480 -26.10 17.92 23.86
CA SER A 480 -24.82 17.19 23.86
C SER A 480 -24.26 17.07 22.44
N PRO A 481 -23.60 18.12 21.93
CA PRO A 481 -22.96 18.06 20.61
C PRO A 481 -21.82 17.03 20.60
N ALA A 482 -21.56 16.47 19.43
CA ALA A 482 -20.40 15.64 19.18
C ALA A 482 -19.38 16.41 18.32
N GLU A 483 -18.17 16.55 18.83
CA GLU A 483 -17.05 17.11 18.07
C GLU A 483 -16.17 15.97 17.55
N LEU A 484 -16.04 15.89 16.24
CA LEU A 484 -15.19 14.91 15.55
C LEU A 484 -13.91 15.60 15.08
N ASP A 485 -12.76 15.19 15.62
CA ASP A 485 -11.44 15.57 15.09
C ASP A 485 -11.16 14.76 13.82
N LEU A 486 -10.78 15.44 12.74
CA LEU A 486 -10.52 14.80 11.44
C LEU A 486 -9.03 14.80 11.11
N TYR A 487 -8.36 15.94 11.27
CA TYR A 487 -6.97 16.08 10.89
C TYR A 487 -6.19 16.87 11.93
N ARG A 488 -5.11 16.28 12.42
CA ARG A 488 -4.04 17.03 13.06
C ARG A 488 -3.24 17.76 12.00
N THR A 489 -3.02 19.05 12.20
CA THR A 489 -2.39 19.92 11.21
C THR A 489 -1.28 20.74 11.84
N ARG A 490 -0.41 21.32 11.01
CA ARG A 490 0.60 22.29 11.44
C ARG A 490 0.88 23.27 10.31
N PHE A 491 -0.03 24.21 10.11
CA PHE A 491 0.14 25.29 9.14
C PHE A 491 -0.41 26.61 9.70
N GLN A 492 0.09 27.72 9.18
CA GLN A 492 -0.43 29.04 9.47
C GLN A 492 -1.51 29.41 8.46
N SER A 493 -2.70 29.78 8.91
CA SER A 493 -3.75 30.36 8.08
C SER A 493 -3.50 31.86 7.88
N ARG A 494 -3.55 32.35 6.64
CA ARG A 494 -3.61 33.80 6.33
C ARG A 494 -5.01 34.25 5.91
N ARG A 495 -6.04 33.70 6.56
CA ARG A 495 -7.46 33.74 6.17
C ARG A 495 -7.83 32.68 5.11
N ALA A 496 -7.32 31.47 5.30
CA ALA A 496 -7.71 30.33 4.48
C ALA A 496 -9.21 30.02 4.62
N GLU A 497 -9.79 29.39 3.61
CA GLU A 497 -11.15 28.86 3.63
C GLU A 497 -11.12 27.35 3.88
N VAL A 498 -11.93 26.89 4.83
CA VAL A 498 -12.31 25.48 4.99
C VAL A 498 -13.54 25.23 4.14
N VAL A 499 -13.49 24.23 3.28
CA VAL A 499 -14.57 23.83 2.39
C VAL A 499 -14.94 22.39 2.68
N LEU A 500 -16.22 22.16 3.00
CA LEU A 500 -16.75 20.83 3.26
C LEU A 500 -17.81 20.50 2.23
N THR A 501 -17.76 19.30 1.66
CA THR A 501 -18.82 18.74 0.81
C THR A 501 -19.43 17.54 1.51
N TYR A 502 -20.72 17.61 1.83
CA TYR A 502 -21.39 16.63 2.67
C TYR A 502 -22.81 16.32 2.19
N ARG A 503 -23.34 15.17 2.58
CA ARG A 503 -24.74 14.77 2.40
C ARG A 503 -25.35 14.52 3.76
N GLN A 504 -26.56 15.01 3.98
CA GLN A 504 -27.24 14.94 5.26
C GLN A 504 -28.68 14.48 5.03
N GLU A 505 -29.16 13.56 5.87
CA GLU A 505 -30.58 13.16 5.84
C GLU A 505 -31.46 14.23 6.49
N GLU A 506 -32.71 14.32 6.04
CA GLU A 506 -33.67 15.28 6.57
C GLU A 506 -33.88 15.08 8.07
N GLY A 507 -33.93 16.18 8.84
CA GLY A 507 -34.04 16.13 10.30
C GLY A 507 -32.74 15.79 11.06
N SER A 508 -31.64 15.56 10.35
CA SER A 508 -30.34 15.29 10.99
C SER A 508 -29.70 16.54 11.63
N ALA A 509 -28.73 16.35 12.52
CA ALA A 509 -28.08 17.42 13.29
C ALA A 509 -27.45 18.53 12.42
N ALA A 510 -27.46 19.76 12.92
CA ALA A 510 -26.72 20.85 12.29
C ALA A 510 -25.21 20.56 12.38
N VAL A 511 -24.47 20.88 11.32
CA VAL A 511 -23.03 20.66 11.25
C VAL A 511 -22.29 21.98 11.08
N GLU A 512 -21.25 22.16 11.90
CA GLU A 512 -20.34 23.30 11.87
C GLU A 512 -18.91 22.80 11.66
N ALA A 513 -18.05 23.61 11.05
CA ALA A 513 -16.63 23.29 10.98
C ALA A 513 -15.95 23.68 12.31
N THR A 514 -14.87 22.99 12.67
CA THR A 514 -14.05 23.36 13.83
C THR A 514 -12.58 23.42 13.47
N PHE A 515 -11.84 24.24 14.20
CA PHE A 515 -10.38 24.20 14.19
C PHE A 515 -9.82 24.32 15.60
N THR A 516 -8.64 23.76 15.83
CA THR A 516 -7.89 23.92 17.07
C THR A 516 -6.68 24.81 16.82
N ASP A 517 -6.47 25.82 17.65
CA ASP A 517 -5.29 26.70 17.56
C ASP A 517 -4.06 26.14 18.31
N ALA A 518 -2.96 26.87 18.27
CA ALA A 518 -1.72 26.49 18.97
C ALA A 518 -1.85 26.38 20.50
N SER A 519 -2.86 27.03 21.11
CA SER A 519 -3.14 26.92 22.55
C SER A 519 -3.88 25.63 22.92
N GLY A 520 -4.38 24.89 21.92
CA GLY A 520 -5.25 23.74 22.12
C GLY A 520 -6.74 24.10 22.23
N THR A 521 -7.10 25.37 22.05
CA THR A 521 -8.49 25.83 22.11
C THR A 521 -9.24 25.43 20.84
N VAL A 522 -10.40 24.80 20.99
CA VAL A 522 -11.30 24.45 19.87
C VAL A 522 -12.23 25.64 19.58
N HIS A 523 -12.26 26.05 18.32
CA HIS A 523 -13.10 27.13 17.82
C HIS A 523 -14.12 26.58 16.81
N VAL A 524 -15.36 27.05 16.91
CA VAL A 524 -16.45 26.70 15.99
C VAL A 524 -16.56 27.74 14.89
N LEU A 525 -16.73 27.28 13.66
CA LEU A 525 -16.89 28.10 12.48
C LEU A 525 -18.24 27.81 11.81
N PRO A 526 -19.11 28.82 11.65
CA PRO A 526 -20.37 28.63 10.94
C PRO A 526 -20.08 28.30 9.47
N LEU A 527 -20.79 27.30 8.96
CA LEU A 527 -20.73 26.91 7.56
C LEU A 527 -21.73 27.72 6.74
N HIS A 528 -21.27 28.28 5.63
CA HIS A 528 -22.09 29.00 4.66
C HIS A 528 -22.28 28.14 3.40
N PRO A 529 -23.48 27.58 3.17
CA PRO A 529 -23.79 26.79 1.98
C PRO A 529 -23.54 27.58 0.70
N GLN A 530 -22.96 26.94 -0.30
CA GLN A 530 -22.66 27.54 -1.60
C GLN A 530 -23.48 26.90 -2.71
N ARG A 531 -23.45 25.57 -2.79
CA ARG A 531 -24.08 24.81 -3.87
C ARG A 531 -24.43 23.41 -3.41
N THR A 532 -25.56 22.89 -3.91
CA THR A 532 -25.93 21.48 -3.81
C THR A 532 -25.86 20.83 -5.19
N THR A 533 -25.33 19.62 -5.27
CA THR A 533 -25.22 18.84 -6.51
C THR A 533 -25.38 17.36 -6.18
N ASN A 534 -26.30 16.66 -6.86
CA ASN A 534 -26.58 15.23 -6.63
C ASN A 534 -26.81 14.88 -5.14
N GLY A 535 -27.49 15.76 -4.39
CA GLY A 535 -27.75 15.59 -2.96
C GLY A 535 -26.57 15.93 -2.03
N TRP A 536 -25.41 16.33 -2.56
CA TRP A 536 -24.26 16.78 -1.77
C TRP A 536 -24.22 18.31 -1.73
N THR A 537 -24.14 18.88 -0.53
CA THR A 537 -24.01 20.31 -0.28
C THR A 537 -22.56 20.66 0.00
N THR A 538 -22.04 21.66 -0.69
CA THR A 538 -20.72 22.26 -0.43
C THR A 538 -20.90 23.56 0.32
N SER A 539 -20.26 23.67 1.49
CA SER A 539 -20.29 24.84 2.37
C SER A 539 -18.87 25.32 2.68
N ARG A 540 -18.76 26.59 3.06
CA ARG A 540 -17.47 27.22 3.37
C ARG A 540 -17.47 27.91 4.73
N ALA A 541 -16.32 27.92 5.37
CA ALA A 541 -16.01 28.67 6.58
C ALA A 541 -14.65 29.35 6.42
N ARG A 542 -14.49 30.55 6.97
CA ARG A 542 -13.22 31.29 6.91
C ARG A 542 -12.46 31.13 8.22
N LEU A 543 -11.19 30.73 8.12
CA LEU A 543 -10.27 30.71 9.25
C LEU A 543 -9.78 32.12 9.56
N PRO A 544 -9.53 32.47 10.84
CA PRO A 544 -8.79 33.68 11.18
C PRO A 544 -7.31 33.55 10.78
N ARG A 545 -6.55 34.63 10.97
CA ARG A 545 -5.08 34.57 10.87
C ARG A 545 -4.52 33.96 12.13
N THR A 546 -4.18 32.68 12.09
CA THR A 546 -3.75 31.91 13.25
C THR A 546 -3.00 30.66 12.82
N ASP A 547 -2.29 30.04 13.76
CA ASP A 547 -1.76 28.69 13.60
C ASP A 547 -2.89 27.67 13.80
N VAL A 548 -3.02 26.74 12.86
CA VAL A 548 -4.04 25.68 12.88
C VAL A 548 -3.35 24.36 13.20
N HIS A 549 -3.79 23.74 14.29
CA HIS A 549 -3.25 22.50 14.85
C HIS A 549 -4.20 21.31 14.69
N ALA A 550 -5.50 21.56 14.48
CA ALA A 550 -6.46 20.54 14.08
C ALA A 550 -7.62 21.12 13.26
N LEU A 551 -8.26 20.26 12.49
CA LEU A 551 -9.50 20.52 11.75
C LEU A 551 -10.51 19.42 12.09
N GLY A 552 -11.77 19.79 12.23
CA GLY A 552 -12.84 18.86 12.56
C GLY A 552 -14.21 19.39 12.21
N VAL A 553 -15.22 18.73 12.73
CA VAL A 553 -16.62 19.16 12.66
C VAL A 553 -17.30 19.03 14.01
N ARG A 554 -18.33 19.85 14.23
CA ARG A 554 -19.22 19.76 15.37
C ARG A 554 -20.63 19.47 14.88
N LEU A 555 -21.22 18.41 15.40
CA LEU A 555 -22.59 18.00 15.12
C LEU A 555 -23.47 18.38 16.32
N SER A 556 -24.39 19.32 16.11
CA SER A 556 -25.29 19.87 17.13
C SER A 556 -26.73 19.46 16.78
N GLY A 557 -27.27 18.47 17.49
CA GLY A 557 -28.65 18.00 17.27
C GLY A 557 -29.68 18.83 18.05
N SER A 558 -30.91 18.88 17.56
CA SER A 558 -32.10 19.33 18.33
C SER A 558 -32.75 18.20 19.15
N GLY A 559 -32.08 17.04 19.24
CA GLY A 559 -32.62 15.78 19.75
C GLY A 559 -33.13 14.91 18.60
N GLY A 560 -32.35 13.90 18.20
CA GLY A 560 -32.72 12.99 17.10
C GLY A 560 -31.53 12.24 16.49
N PRO A 561 -31.80 11.39 15.47
CA PRO A 561 -30.77 10.61 14.80
C PRO A 561 -29.87 11.50 13.92
N VAL A 562 -28.60 11.17 13.90
CA VAL A 562 -27.62 11.71 12.97
C VAL A 562 -27.36 10.68 11.89
N VAL A 563 -27.42 11.11 10.63
CA VAL A 563 -26.91 10.39 9.47
C VAL A 563 -26.30 11.44 8.54
N TRP A 564 -24.99 11.64 8.72
CA TRP A 564 -24.24 12.67 8.03
C TRP A 564 -23.02 12.07 7.35
N ARG A 565 -22.87 12.33 6.05
CA ARG A 565 -21.76 11.85 5.24
C ARG A 565 -20.87 13.00 4.81
N LEU A 566 -19.57 12.91 5.08
CA LEU A 566 -18.55 13.84 4.60
C LEU A 566 -17.84 13.25 3.39
N GLY A 567 -18.02 13.88 2.23
CA GLY A 567 -17.47 13.44 0.96
C GLY A 567 -16.18 14.18 0.55
N ALA A 568 -15.97 15.40 1.03
CA ALA A 568 -14.71 16.12 0.83
C ALA A 568 -14.44 17.16 1.93
N LEU A 569 -13.16 17.37 2.21
CA LEU A 569 -12.64 18.47 2.99
C LEU A 569 -11.48 19.11 2.22
N ALA A 570 -11.49 20.43 2.08
CA ALA A 570 -10.38 21.19 1.52
C ALA A 570 -10.09 22.43 2.36
N VAL A 571 -8.81 22.82 2.42
CA VAL A 571 -8.35 24.07 3.02
C VAL A 571 -7.37 24.76 2.09
N TYR A 572 -7.62 26.03 1.79
CA TYR A 572 -6.77 26.81 0.89
C TYR A 572 -6.91 28.32 1.13
N GLU A 573 -5.90 29.11 0.78
CA GLU A 573 -5.98 30.58 0.76
C GLU A 573 -6.71 31.09 -0.49
N HIS A 574 -6.46 30.43 -1.62
CA HIS A 574 -7.11 30.71 -2.90
C HIS A 574 -7.47 29.39 -3.60
N PRO A 575 -8.61 29.33 -4.31
CA PRO A 575 -8.91 28.18 -5.15
C PRO A 575 -7.78 27.96 -6.16
N ALA A 576 -7.34 26.71 -6.34
CA ALA A 576 -6.36 26.39 -7.37
C ALA A 576 -7.04 26.32 -8.74
N ALA A 577 -6.40 26.90 -9.77
CA ALA A 577 -6.80 26.65 -11.15
C ALA A 577 -6.67 25.14 -11.46
N PRO A 578 -7.56 24.57 -12.29
CA PRO A 578 -7.38 23.21 -12.79
C PRO A 578 -6.01 23.03 -13.47
N PRO A 579 -5.41 21.84 -13.37
CA PRO A 579 -4.13 21.57 -14.03
C PRO A 579 -4.29 21.60 -15.56
N GLN A 580 -3.16 21.70 -16.26
CA GLN A 580 -3.17 21.61 -17.72
C GLN A 580 -3.61 20.21 -18.17
N PRO A 581 -4.29 20.08 -19.32
CA PRO A 581 -4.63 18.77 -19.88
C PRO A 581 -3.36 17.97 -20.22
N PRO A 582 -3.34 16.64 -20.00
CA PRO A 582 -2.20 15.79 -20.36
C PRO A 582 -1.86 15.89 -21.86
N ALA A 583 -0.58 16.07 -22.21
CA ALA A 583 -0.17 16.10 -23.61
C ALA A 583 0.30 14.71 -24.09
N GLN A 584 0.21 14.47 -25.40
CA GLN A 584 0.72 13.25 -26.06
C GLN A 584 0.18 11.93 -25.49
N VAL A 585 -1.11 11.91 -25.17
CA VAL A 585 -1.81 10.67 -24.80
C VAL A 585 -1.79 9.71 -25.98
N ARG A 586 -1.32 8.49 -25.75
CA ARG A 586 -1.19 7.45 -26.79
C ARG A 586 -1.41 6.05 -26.23
N ILE A 587 -1.94 5.18 -27.08
CA ILE A 587 -1.98 3.73 -26.85
C ILE A 587 -0.62 3.17 -27.27
N THR A 588 0.09 2.55 -26.34
CA THR A 588 1.44 1.96 -26.53
C THR A 588 1.43 0.43 -26.59
N GLY A 589 0.32 -0.19 -26.17
CA GLY A 589 0.07 -1.61 -26.30
C GLY A 589 -1.44 -1.85 -26.38
N ARG A 590 -1.84 -2.81 -27.19
CA ARG A 590 -3.23 -3.22 -27.41
C ARG A 590 -3.26 -4.73 -27.63
N ARG A 591 -4.17 -5.42 -26.95
CA ARG A 591 -4.47 -6.84 -27.23
C ARG A 591 -5.98 -7.05 -27.11
N LEU A 592 -6.58 -7.69 -28.11
CA LEU A 592 -7.98 -8.09 -28.05
C LEU A 592 -8.07 -9.35 -27.19
N THR A 593 -8.93 -9.35 -26.19
CA THR A 593 -9.13 -10.47 -25.25
C THR A 593 -10.47 -11.18 -25.46
N GLY A 594 -11.29 -10.65 -26.37
CA GLY A 594 -12.56 -11.24 -26.79
C GLY A 594 -13.32 -10.30 -27.73
N PRO A 595 -14.50 -10.70 -28.21
CA PRO A 595 -15.34 -9.87 -29.07
C PRO A 595 -15.66 -8.52 -28.40
N GLY A 596 -15.12 -7.44 -28.96
CA GLY A 596 -15.34 -6.08 -28.45
C GLY A 596 -14.71 -5.81 -27.07
N VAL A 597 -13.69 -6.57 -26.65
CA VAL A 597 -12.94 -6.33 -25.41
C VAL A 597 -11.44 -6.27 -25.70
N ALA A 598 -10.77 -5.24 -25.16
CA ALA A 598 -9.34 -5.03 -25.33
C ALA A 598 -8.67 -4.64 -24.01
N GLU A 599 -7.48 -5.17 -23.76
CA GLU A 599 -6.55 -4.62 -22.75
C GLU A 599 -5.61 -3.62 -23.43
N LEU A 600 -5.27 -2.53 -22.72
CA LEU A 600 -4.48 -1.43 -23.27
C LEU A 600 -3.36 -0.99 -22.32
N ARG A 601 -2.25 -0.56 -22.89
CA ARG A 601 -1.21 0.24 -22.21
C ARG A 601 -1.27 1.68 -22.73
N LEU A 602 -1.53 2.64 -21.86
CA LEU A 602 -1.57 4.07 -22.17
C LEU A 602 -0.34 4.79 -21.63
N ARG A 603 0.13 5.82 -22.35
CA ARG A 603 1.18 6.76 -21.89
C ARG A 603 0.87 8.19 -22.28
N TRP A 604 1.32 9.15 -21.48
CA TRP A 604 1.26 10.59 -21.77
C TRP A 604 2.46 11.34 -21.19
N ARG A 605 2.57 12.64 -21.44
CA ARG A 605 3.54 13.50 -20.76
C ARG A 605 3.04 13.85 -19.36
N PRO A 606 3.88 13.70 -18.30
CA PRO A 606 3.52 14.15 -16.97
C PRO A 606 3.12 15.64 -16.95
N VAL A 607 2.08 15.96 -16.20
CA VAL A 607 1.58 17.32 -15.95
C VAL A 607 2.12 17.80 -14.60
N PRO A 608 2.93 18.88 -14.57
CA PRO A 608 3.41 19.44 -13.31
C PRO A 608 2.25 19.81 -12.37
N GLY A 609 2.37 19.41 -11.09
CA GLY A 609 1.36 19.70 -10.07
C GLY A 609 0.10 18.82 -10.12
N ALA A 610 0.01 17.86 -11.04
CA ALA A 610 -1.01 16.82 -10.99
C ALA A 610 -0.76 15.90 -9.78
N ARG A 611 -1.80 15.67 -8.98
CA ARG A 611 -1.85 14.65 -7.93
C ARG A 611 -1.95 13.26 -8.55
N HIS A 612 -2.83 13.11 -9.54
CA HIS A 612 -3.07 11.86 -10.26
C HIS A 612 -3.77 12.13 -11.59
N TYR A 613 -4.01 11.06 -12.34
CA TYR A 613 -4.75 11.05 -13.59
C TYR A 613 -5.94 10.09 -13.49
N GLU A 614 -7.00 10.43 -14.20
CA GLU A 614 -8.20 9.62 -14.34
C GLU A 614 -8.45 9.34 -15.82
N VAL A 615 -8.86 8.10 -16.12
CA VAL A 615 -9.12 7.64 -17.47
C VAL A 615 -10.58 7.24 -17.59
N HIS A 616 -11.24 7.78 -18.60
CA HIS A 616 -12.65 7.56 -18.88
C HIS A 616 -12.87 7.03 -20.28
N GLN A 617 -13.93 6.25 -20.47
CA GLN A 617 -14.53 6.02 -21.77
C GLN A 617 -15.65 7.04 -21.99
N LEU A 618 -15.63 7.74 -23.13
CA LEU A 618 -16.77 8.54 -23.57
C LEU A 618 -17.82 7.61 -24.19
N LEU A 619 -19.04 7.66 -23.68
CA LEU A 619 -20.17 6.88 -24.16
C LEU A 619 -20.97 7.66 -25.21
N VAL A 620 -21.81 6.94 -25.96
CA VAL A 620 -22.61 7.46 -27.08
C VAL A 620 -23.58 8.55 -26.65
N ASP A 621 -24.13 8.42 -25.44
CA ASP A 621 -25.04 9.39 -24.81
C ASP A 621 -24.30 10.65 -24.28
N GLY A 622 -22.99 10.75 -24.51
CA GLY A 622 -22.14 11.84 -24.04
C GLY A 622 -21.72 11.70 -22.56
N THR A 623 -22.18 10.67 -21.85
CA THR A 623 -21.75 10.41 -20.48
C THR A 623 -20.37 9.74 -20.46
N ARG A 624 -19.76 9.75 -19.28
CA ARG A 624 -18.43 9.15 -19.05
C ARG A 624 -18.55 7.95 -18.15
N ARG A 625 -17.85 6.88 -18.51
CA ARG A 625 -17.59 5.73 -17.66
C ARG A 625 -16.15 5.78 -17.16
N PHE A 626 -15.95 5.73 -15.85
CA PHE A 626 -14.63 5.63 -15.27
C PHE A 626 -14.02 4.26 -15.58
N LEU A 627 -12.78 4.25 -16.06
CA LEU A 627 -12.03 3.03 -16.35
C LEU A 627 -10.89 2.79 -15.35
N GLY A 628 -10.45 3.82 -14.64
CA GLY A 628 -9.37 3.73 -13.68
C GLY A 628 -8.58 5.03 -13.52
N GLY A 629 -7.61 5.02 -12.60
CA GLY A 629 -6.75 6.16 -12.35
C GLY A 629 -5.37 5.73 -11.85
N THR A 630 -4.40 6.63 -11.88
CA THR A 630 -3.04 6.38 -11.44
C THR A 630 -2.31 7.69 -11.14
N ALA A 631 -1.31 7.66 -10.26
CA ALA A 631 -0.41 8.80 -10.08
C ALA A 631 0.62 8.90 -11.23
N SER A 632 0.91 7.77 -11.90
CA SER A 632 1.88 7.69 -13.00
C SER A 632 1.35 8.28 -14.31
N ALA A 633 2.26 8.69 -15.20
CA ALA A 633 1.95 9.07 -16.58
C ALA A 633 1.86 7.88 -17.56
N ALA A 634 1.71 6.67 -17.02
CA ALA A 634 1.42 5.44 -17.74
C ALA A 634 0.35 4.65 -16.99
N TYR A 635 -0.61 4.08 -17.73
CA TYR A 635 -1.69 3.29 -17.12
C TYR A 635 -2.06 2.07 -17.93
N TYR A 636 -2.24 0.95 -17.24
CA TYR A 636 -2.75 -0.28 -17.83
C TYR A 636 -4.26 -0.39 -17.60
N LEU A 637 -5.00 -0.68 -18.67
CA LEU A 637 -6.44 -0.92 -18.64
C LEU A 637 -6.69 -2.41 -18.90
N PRO A 638 -7.19 -3.19 -17.92
CA PRO A 638 -7.43 -4.62 -18.08
C PRO A 638 -8.56 -4.95 -19.06
N ALA A 639 -9.54 -4.05 -19.17
CA ALA A 639 -10.67 -4.25 -20.06
C ALA A 639 -11.31 -2.90 -20.45
N VAL A 640 -11.14 -2.54 -21.72
CA VAL A 640 -11.98 -1.57 -22.42
C VAL A 640 -13.02 -2.35 -23.21
N ARG A 641 -14.27 -1.91 -23.21
CA ARG A 641 -15.38 -2.57 -23.93
C ARG A 641 -15.91 -1.67 -25.05
N ARG A 642 -16.21 -2.26 -26.21
CA ARG A 642 -16.82 -1.55 -27.33
C ARG A 642 -18.19 -1.02 -26.91
N GLY A 643 -18.55 0.17 -27.42
CA GLY A 643 -19.90 0.71 -27.23
C GLY A 643 -20.95 -0.25 -27.78
N ALA A 644 -22.14 -0.25 -27.16
CA ALA A 644 -23.27 -1.08 -27.60
C ALA A 644 -23.81 -0.67 -28.99
N ASP A 645 -23.41 0.50 -29.49
CA ASP A 645 -23.72 1.01 -30.82
C ASP A 645 -22.91 0.34 -31.95
N GLY A 646 -22.01 -0.60 -31.62
CA GLY A 646 -21.22 -1.34 -32.60
C GLY A 646 -20.16 -0.50 -33.31
N THR A 647 -19.86 0.71 -32.81
CA THR A 647 -18.89 1.61 -33.42
C THR A 647 -17.50 0.97 -33.57
N SER A 648 -16.85 1.25 -34.69
CA SER A 648 -15.47 0.80 -34.97
C SER A 648 -14.42 1.52 -34.12
N ARG A 649 -14.82 2.49 -33.30
CA ARG A 649 -13.93 3.35 -32.52
C ARG A 649 -14.48 3.60 -31.13
N THR A 650 -13.62 3.51 -30.13
CA THR A 650 -13.88 3.95 -28.75
C THR A 650 -12.98 5.14 -28.41
N THR A 651 -13.57 6.23 -27.91
CA THR A 651 -12.80 7.37 -27.40
C THR A 651 -12.55 7.22 -25.91
N LEU A 652 -11.28 7.31 -25.53
CA LEU A 652 -10.84 7.40 -24.14
C LEU A 652 -10.41 8.83 -23.84
N GLU A 653 -10.71 9.33 -22.65
CA GLU A 653 -10.27 10.63 -22.17
C GLU A 653 -9.32 10.45 -20.98
N VAL A 654 -8.18 11.14 -20.98
CA VAL A 654 -7.30 11.24 -19.81
C VAL A 654 -7.38 12.65 -19.23
N ARG A 655 -7.54 12.77 -17.92
CA ARG A 655 -7.57 14.04 -17.19
C ARG A 655 -6.50 14.05 -16.12
N ALA A 656 -5.84 15.19 -15.94
CA ALA A 656 -5.02 15.45 -14.77
C ALA A 656 -5.90 16.00 -13.64
N VAL A 657 -5.60 15.64 -12.40
CA VAL A 657 -6.33 16.09 -11.21
C VAL A 657 -5.35 16.75 -10.26
N SER A 658 -5.67 17.94 -9.75
CA SER A 658 -4.80 18.68 -8.81
C SER A 658 -4.93 18.18 -7.37
N ALA A 659 -4.09 18.69 -6.48
CA ALA A 659 -4.18 18.44 -5.04
C ALA A 659 -5.54 18.84 -4.41
N LEU A 660 -6.26 19.81 -5.02
CA LEU A 660 -7.61 20.22 -4.62
C LEU A 660 -8.73 19.45 -5.37
N HIS A 661 -8.39 18.36 -6.05
CA HIS A 661 -9.33 17.54 -6.83
C HIS A 661 -10.01 18.27 -8.00
N ALA A 662 -9.43 19.38 -8.48
CA ALA A 662 -9.87 20.02 -9.70
C ALA A 662 -9.34 19.26 -10.92
N SER A 663 -10.23 18.86 -11.84
CA SER A 663 -9.89 18.14 -13.06
C SER A 663 -9.56 19.08 -14.22
N SER A 664 -8.53 18.75 -15.00
CA SER A 664 -8.24 19.41 -16.27
C SER A 664 -9.36 19.20 -17.29
N ARG A 665 -9.26 19.93 -18.41
CA ARG A 665 -9.91 19.51 -19.67
C ARG A 665 -9.42 18.11 -20.08
N PRO A 666 -10.23 17.31 -20.80
CA PRO A 666 -9.80 15.98 -21.22
C PRO A 666 -8.79 16.04 -22.36
N SER A 667 -7.93 15.04 -22.42
CA SER A 667 -7.10 14.73 -23.57
C SER A 667 -7.55 13.41 -24.18
N PRO A 668 -8.14 13.43 -25.39
CA PRO A 668 -8.70 12.24 -25.99
C PRO A 668 -7.64 11.36 -26.65
N VAL A 669 -7.90 10.06 -26.69
CA VAL A 669 -7.20 9.07 -27.52
C VAL A 669 -8.22 8.06 -28.04
N THR A 670 -8.07 7.63 -29.30
CA THR A 670 -9.04 6.74 -29.93
C THR A 670 -8.47 5.32 -30.03
N LEU A 671 -9.17 4.35 -29.43
CA LEU A 671 -9.01 2.93 -29.74
C LEU A 671 -9.79 2.62 -31.01
N SER A 672 -9.09 2.13 -32.04
CA SER A 672 -9.75 1.49 -33.19
C SER A 672 -9.76 -0.02 -32.95
N TRP A 673 -10.94 -0.62 -33.06
CA TRP A 673 -11.15 -2.00 -32.65
C TRP A 673 -10.53 -3.02 -33.60
#